data_AF-A0A1H1XU08-F1
#
_entry.id   AF-A0A1H1XU08-F1
#
_cell.length_a   1.000
_cell.length_b   1.000
_cell.length_c   1.000
_cell.angle_alpha   90.00
_cell.angle_beta   90.00
_cell.angle_gamma   90.00
#
_symmetry.space_group_name_H-M   'P 1'
#
loop_
_entity.id
_entity.type
_entity.pdbx_description
1 polymer ?
#
loop_
_entity_poly.entity_id
_entity_poly.type
_entity_poly.pdbx_seq_one_letter_code
_entity_poly.pdbx_strand_id
1 'polypeptide(L)'
;MMDNQLRSITLSNDPYNHSALDFDQLRNEGILLLQRLAGNTWTDHNTHDPGITILDQLCYALSELSYRAGFDITQILAQPGGNTYNSLYSPATILTTNPVTLNDFRKVLLDIEGVKNAWIEKAGNSQPVIYFDAGKNELTLDREKKALPDLKTVPLEPIKIKGLYNVYVFAPEVAEKIIRKRLYACRNLCEDYEQIHLVSGEKITIAGKIEIGNADDINKVAARILSRLANWISPGIRFYTLAEMLAKGKTVDEVMDGPALEHGFIDDGELEQLCQKPKLYASDLIREIMTGPEVRVADNLCMYSNSTQGNWVLALNPESVPVLDVDATLGKLKFEKDGRELNLNNELVKRYFDEYKQVGTNKVLPPAQRDILPPEATHIDLSAYYSIQHHFPDVYGIGEGGLPETAGTLRQAQAKQLKAYLLFFEQILANYFQQVAGVKNLFGFSATEGETDGADIWKTTYFSQSLVDKVPGIGPLLSATYQADINSITESPDAAISRKNRFLNHLLARFAESMDDYALWLQDVRLSQAALADDAGEASVSEALIHDKLDFLAGYPVHSSQRGKGFDYFQPSNPKEEFGYHDNVSGLEKRIAAKLGIKKPGTFYLIEHILLRPFPADEQRLQELRKNRYCSSVSWVSAGCYMCVLPAHDLQNGDQIVVIYKGKEIAASVSDVFADKFNITLSQPDQLPEKIEASEIAWRRADIQATIFAFTENATENKQNDPYSFQLTFVFGTEKDERFVNQNFLEFVKTTVRQETPAHITVYIKWLENETFERFEQAYSSFIQELRKLKNE
;
A
#
# COMPACT_ATOMS: atom_id res chain seq x y z
N MET A 1 28.66 18.00 17.39
CA MET A 1 29.51 19.20 17.54
C MET A 1 30.27 19.41 16.24
N MET A 2 30.16 20.63 15.69
CA MET A 2 31.09 21.36 14.82
C MET A 2 31.90 20.55 13.79
N ASP A 3 31.67 20.82 12.50
CA ASP A 3 32.65 21.59 11.73
C ASP A 3 31.98 22.24 10.50
N ASN A 4 31.39 23.42 10.71
CA ASN A 4 30.95 24.28 9.62
C ASN A 4 32.14 25.18 9.24
N GLN A 5 33.13 24.59 8.57
CA GLN A 5 34.23 25.38 8.00
C GLN A 5 33.67 26.19 6.85
N LEU A 6 33.51 27.50 7.09
CA LEU A 6 33.51 28.52 6.06
C LEU A 6 34.77 28.35 5.20
N ARG A 7 34.70 27.49 4.18
CA ARG A 7 35.69 27.46 3.11
C ARG A 7 35.67 28.85 2.50
N SER A 8 36.79 29.56 2.59
CA SER A 8 37.01 30.74 1.75
C SER A 8 36.71 30.33 0.32
N ILE A 9 35.75 31.00 -0.31
CA ILE A 9 35.46 30.82 -1.73
C ILE A 9 36.73 31.24 -2.47
N THR A 10 37.57 30.25 -2.75
CA THR A 10 38.81 30.44 -3.49
C THR A 10 38.41 30.06 -4.91
N LEU A 11 38.36 31.03 -5.81
CA LEU A 11 38.11 30.77 -7.22
C LEU A 11 39.17 29.77 -7.68
N SER A 12 38.75 28.61 -8.18
CA SER A 12 39.69 27.63 -8.72
C SER A 12 40.37 28.22 -9.95
N ASN A 13 41.67 27.98 -10.07
CA ASN A 13 42.44 28.28 -11.28
C ASN A 13 42.45 27.11 -12.26
N ASP A 14 41.72 26.03 -11.95
CA ASP A 14 41.59 24.90 -12.86
C ASP A 14 40.85 25.34 -14.14
N PRO A 15 41.27 24.86 -15.32
CA PRO A 15 40.58 25.17 -16.56
C PRO A 15 39.13 24.70 -16.48
N TYR A 16 38.20 25.52 -16.99
CA TYR A 16 36.80 25.16 -17.02
C TYR A 16 36.59 23.84 -17.79
N ASN A 17 35.85 22.90 -17.20
CA ASN A 17 35.56 21.60 -17.81
C ASN A 17 34.71 21.69 -19.10
N HIS A 18 34.11 22.86 -19.38
CA HIS A 18 33.26 23.10 -20.53
C HIS A 18 33.61 24.44 -21.17
N SER A 19 33.83 24.46 -22.49
CA SER A 19 34.24 25.67 -23.23
C SER A 19 33.26 26.83 -23.09
N ALA A 20 31.97 26.54 -22.91
CA ALA A 20 30.95 27.56 -22.70
C ALA A 20 31.03 28.31 -21.35
N LEU A 21 31.87 27.87 -20.41
CA LEU A 21 32.19 28.63 -19.19
C LEU A 21 33.39 29.57 -19.38
N ASP A 22 34.14 29.40 -20.48
CA ASP A 22 35.29 30.21 -20.83
C ASP A 22 34.88 31.26 -21.87
N PHE A 23 34.82 32.52 -21.42
CA PHE A 23 34.44 33.66 -22.25
C PHE A 23 35.33 33.79 -23.49
N ASP A 24 36.65 33.65 -23.35
CA ASP A 24 37.58 33.87 -24.45
C ASP A 24 37.42 32.78 -25.51
N GLN A 25 37.19 31.53 -25.09
CA GLN A 25 36.90 30.45 -26.02
C GLN A 25 35.59 30.67 -26.78
N LEU A 26 34.50 31.02 -26.09
CA LEU A 26 33.21 31.34 -26.70
C LEU A 26 33.33 32.49 -27.71
N ARG A 27 34.06 33.54 -27.33
CA ARG A 27 34.31 34.70 -28.17
C ARG A 27 35.08 34.33 -29.44
N ASN A 28 36.14 33.53 -29.29
CA ASN A 28 36.94 33.05 -30.42
C ASN A 28 36.10 32.18 -31.37
N GLU A 29 35.25 31.30 -30.84
CA GLU A 29 34.32 30.50 -31.64
C GLU A 29 33.32 31.39 -32.39
N GLY A 30 32.76 32.40 -31.72
CA GLY A 30 31.88 33.39 -32.32
C GLY A 30 32.54 34.14 -33.48
N ILE A 31 33.78 34.60 -33.30
CA ILE A 31 34.55 35.28 -34.36
C ILE A 31 34.81 34.34 -35.54
N LEU A 32 35.20 33.08 -35.29
CA LEU A 32 35.39 32.09 -36.37
C LEU A 32 34.10 31.84 -37.15
N LEU A 33 32.95 31.83 -36.47
CA LEU A 33 31.65 31.70 -37.11
C LEU A 33 31.32 32.93 -37.97
N LEU A 34 31.56 34.15 -37.46
CA LEU A 34 31.38 35.39 -38.22
C LEU A 34 32.27 35.43 -39.47
N GLN A 35 33.54 35.05 -39.35
CA GLN A 35 34.47 34.98 -40.48
C GLN A 35 33.99 33.99 -41.55
N ARG A 36 33.42 32.85 -41.14
CA ARG A 36 32.87 31.86 -42.07
C ARG A 36 31.61 32.35 -42.77
N LEU A 37 30.69 32.98 -42.05
CA LEU A 37 29.39 33.40 -42.58
C LEU A 37 29.46 34.71 -43.37
N ALA A 38 30.29 35.65 -42.92
CA ALA A 38 30.29 37.03 -43.37
C ALA A 38 31.68 37.59 -43.66
N GLY A 39 32.74 36.77 -43.70
CA GLY A 39 34.13 37.24 -43.87
C GLY A 39 34.41 38.03 -45.16
N ASN A 40 33.52 37.96 -46.16
CA ASN A 40 33.62 38.76 -47.38
C ASN A 40 32.98 40.15 -47.27
N THR A 41 32.07 40.35 -46.31
CA THR A 41 31.28 41.59 -46.13
C THR A 41 31.60 42.30 -44.83
N TRP A 42 32.04 41.56 -43.80
CA TRP A 42 32.47 42.07 -42.50
C TRP A 42 33.87 41.53 -42.23
N THR A 43 34.88 42.38 -42.43
CA THR A 43 36.30 41.99 -42.38
C THR A 43 36.99 42.46 -41.11
N ASP A 44 36.47 43.50 -40.46
CA ASP A 44 36.98 44.03 -39.20
C ASP A 44 36.33 43.33 -38.01
N HIS A 45 37.13 42.61 -37.21
CA HIS A 45 36.67 41.89 -36.01
C HIS A 45 37.41 42.37 -34.75
N ASN A 46 37.86 43.63 -34.75
CA ASN A 46 38.55 44.23 -33.62
C ASN A 46 37.58 44.75 -32.55
N THR A 47 38.10 45.04 -31.36
CA THR A 47 37.32 45.44 -30.17
C THR A 47 36.58 46.77 -30.29
N HIS A 48 36.93 47.60 -31.28
CA HIS A 48 36.25 48.87 -31.52
C HIS A 48 34.99 48.74 -32.39
N ASP A 49 34.80 47.60 -33.04
CA ASP A 49 33.63 47.32 -33.87
C ASP A 49 32.40 47.07 -32.98
N PRO A 50 31.29 47.83 -33.14
CA PRO A 50 30.08 47.63 -32.37
C PRO A 50 29.48 46.22 -32.47
N GLY A 51 29.60 45.54 -33.61
CA GLY A 51 29.15 44.17 -33.76
C GLY A 51 29.96 43.19 -32.92
N ILE A 52 31.25 43.42 -32.74
CA ILE A 52 32.09 42.64 -31.81
C ILE A 52 31.72 42.96 -30.36
N THR A 53 31.41 44.22 -30.03
CA THR A 53 30.93 44.54 -28.67
C THR A 53 29.60 43.83 -28.34
N ILE A 54 28.72 43.63 -29.33
CA ILE A 54 27.49 42.86 -29.17
C ILE A 54 27.83 41.39 -28.96
N LEU A 55 28.72 40.83 -29.77
CA LEU A 55 29.19 39.44 -29.60
C LEU A 55 29.74 39.21 -28.20
N ASP A 56 30.57 40.13 -27.69
CA ASP A 56 31.12 40.06 -26.33
C ASP A 56 30.01 39.98 -25.28
N GLN A 57 28.96 40.81 -25.36
CA GLN A 57 27.86 40.74 -24.39
C GLN A 57 27.07 39.44 -24.49
N LEU A 58 26.89 38.90 -25.70
CA LEU A 58 26.25 37.59 -25.90
C LEU A 58 27.10 36.46 -25.32
N CYS A 59 28.41 36.48 -25.52
CA CYS A 59 29.34 35.50 -24.94
C CYS A 59 29.29 35.53 -23.41
N TYR A 60 29.22 36.72 -22.80
CA TYR A 60 29.07 36.86 -21.36
C TYR A 60 27.76 36.23 -20.86
N ALA A 61 26.62 36.56 -21.47
CA ALA A 61 25.33 35.98 -21.08
C ALA A 61 25.26 34.45 -21.27
N LEU A 62 25.86 33.93 -22.35
CA LEU A 62 25.96 32.49 -22.57
C LEU A 62 26.84 31.79 -21.52
N SER A 63 27.91 32.46 -21.05
CA SER A 63 28.74 31.93 -19.98
C SER A 63 27.99 31.85 -18.65
N GLU A 64 27.15 32.84 -18.34
CA GLU A 64 26.28 32.81 -17.17
C GLU A 64 25.21 31.71 -17.27
N LEU A 65 24.55 31.59 -18.43
CA LEU A 65 23.58 30.52 -18.67
C LEU A 65 24.22 29.14 -18.47
N SER A 66 25.43 28.94 -19.00
CA SER A 66 26.19 27.70 -18.85
C SER A 66 26.58 27.44 -17.39
N TYR A 67 26.94 28.49 -16.66
CA TYR A 67 27.24 28.41 -15.23
C TYR A 67 26.03 27.91 -14.43
N ARG A 68 24.84 28.48 -14.67
CA ARG A 68 23.61 28.06 -13.97
C ARG A 68 23.12 26.68 -14.39
N ALA A 69 23.24 26.34 -15.68
CA ALA A 69 22.92 25.01 -16.19
C ALA A 69 23.87 23.92 -15.63
N GLY A 70 25.06 24.31 -15.16
CA GLY A 70 26.05 23.43 -14.54
C GLY A 70 25.91 23.25 -13.03
N PHE A 71 24.86 23.79 -12.39
CA PHE A 71 24.61 23.55 -10.96
C PHE A 71 24.29 22.08 -10.67
N ASP A 72 24.50 21.67 -9.42
CA ASP A 72 24.15 20.31 -9.00
C ASP A 72 22.66 20.06 -9.21
N ILE A 73 22.29 18.83 -9.60
CA ILE A 73 20.91 18.47 -9.89
C ILE A 73 19.98 18.73 -8.69
N THR A 74 20.49 18.59 -7.47
CA THR A 74 19.74 18.90 -6.24
C THR A 74 19.35 20.38 -6.16
N GLN A 75 20.20 21.28 -6.66
CA GLN A 75 19.94 22.72 -6.72
C GLN A 75 19.02 23.07 -7.90
N ILE A 76 19.18 22.40 -9.05
CA ILE A 76 18.31 22.62 -10.22
C ILE A 76 16.86 22.23 -9.92
N LEU A 77 16.67 21.12 -9.19
CA LEU A 77 15.34 20.67 -8.82
C LEU A 77 14.74 21.49 -7.67
N ALA A 78 15.57 22.20 -6.89
CA ALA A 78 15.16 22.87 -5.66
C ALA A 78 13.91 23.74 -5.83
N GLN A 79 12.98 23.63 -4.87
CA GLN A 79 11.78 24.48 -4.79
C GLN A 79 11.87 25.43 -3.59
N PRO A 80 11.23 26.61 -3.66
CA PRO A 80 11.05 27.48 -2.50
C PRO A 80 10.38 26.68 -1.36
N GLY A 81 11.03 26.58 -0.20
CA GLY A 81 10.49 25.85 0.96
C GLY A 81 10.83 24.36 1.06
N GLY A 82 11.60 23.78 0.11
CA GLY A 82 12.24 22.47 0.30
C GLY A 82 11.49 21.23 -0.21
N ASN A 83 10.25 21.36 -0.70
CA ASN A 83 9.42 20.26 -1.25
C ASN A 83 9.83 19.81 -2.68
N THR A 84 11.11 19.92 -2.98
CA THR A 84 11.79 19.70 -4.26
C THR A 84 11.54 18.31 -4.88
N TYR A 85 11.28 17.31 -4.06
CA TYR A 85 11.37 15.90 -4.44
C TYR A 85 10.02 15.17 -4.44
N ASN A 86 8.88 15.89 -4.47
CA ASN A 86 7.56 15.25 -4.47
C ASN A 86 7.34 14.30 -5.68
N SER A 87 8.10 14.47 -6.76
CA SER A 87 8.13 13.58 -7.93
C SER A 87 9.33 12.61 -7.93
N LEU A 88 9.99 12.40 -6.79
CA LEU A 88 11.11 11.48 -6.60
C LEU A 88 10.90 10.68 -5.32
N TYR A 89 10.39 9.46 -5.46
CA TYR A 89 10.16 8.56 -4.33
C TYR A 89 11.46 8.07 -3.71
N SER A 90 11.48 8.01 -2.38
CA SER A 90 12.56 7.39 -1.61
C SER A 90 12.53 5.86 -1.75
N PRO A 91 13.64 5.15 -1.44
CA PRO A 91 13.67 3.70 -1.44
C PRO A 91 12.58 3.06 -0.56
N ALA A 92 12.36 3.54 0.66
CA ALA A 92 11.33 2.96 1.53
C ALA A 92 9.90 3.15 0.96
N THR A 93 9.67 4.22 0.18
CA THR A 93 8.38 4.47 -0.47
C THR A 93 8.12 3.54 -1.65
N ILE A 94 9.16 3.13 -2.38
CA ILE A 94 9.02 2.46 -3.68
C ILE A 94 9.43 0.98 -3.70
N LEU A 95 10.33 0.56 -2.80
CA LEU A 95 10.84 -0.81 -2.75
C LEU A 95 10.05 -1.68 -1.76
N THR A 96 9.43 -1.08 -0.75
CA THR A 96 8.62 -1.84 0.22
C THR A 96 7.29 -2.27 -0.37
N THR A 97 6.78 -3.41 0.09
CA THR A 97 5.52 -3.98 -0.38
C THR A 97 4.57 -4.24 0.78
N ASN A 98 3.28 -4.43 0.51
CA ASN A 98 2.38 -5.09 1.46
C ASN A 98 2.96 -6.49 1.80
N PRO A 99 2.80 -7.02 3.03
CA PRO A 99 3.28 -8.35 3.37
C PRO A 99 2.69 -9.42 2.44
N VAL A 100 3.54 -10.29 1.90
CA VAL A 100 3.13 -11.38 1.00
C VAL A 100 3.41 -12.74 1.63
N THR A 101 4.58 -12.89 2.26
CA THR A 101 5.00 -14.15 2.86
C THR A 101 4.55 -14.28 4.31
N LEU A 102 4.54 -15.51 4.84
CA LEU A 102 4.28 -15.74 6.26
C LEU A 102 5.30 -15.02 7.16
N ASN A 103 6.55 -14.91 6.72
CA ASN A 103 7.58 -14.15 7.43
C ASN A 103 7.30 -12.65 7.42
N ASP A 104 6.74 -12.10 6.34
CA ASP A 104 6.35 -10.68 6.29
C ASP A 104 5.23 -10.37 7.29
N PHE A 105 4.18 -11.21 7.32
CA PHE A 105 3.12 -11.05 8.32
C PHE A 105 3.64 -11.25 9.74
N ARG A 106 4.61 -12.16 9.93
CA ARG A 106 5.32 -12.31 11.22
C ARG A 106 6.04 -11.01 11.58
N LYS A 107 6.82 -10.41 10.67
CA LYS A 107 7.49 -9.11 10.88
C LYS A 107 6.48 -8.02 11.25
N VAL A 108 5.35 -7.92 10.54
CA VAL A 108 4.27 -6.95 10.81
C VAL A 108 3.67 -7.12 12.21
N LEU A 109 3.51 -8.35 12.68
CA LEU A 109 3.03 -8.64 14.04
C LEU A 109 4.07 -8.28 15.10
N LEU A 110 5.34 -8.59 14.85
CA LEU A 110 6.46 -8.30 15.77
C LEU A 110 6.76 -6.81 15.88
N ASP A 111 6.40 -6.02 14.87
CA ASP A 111 6.48 -4.57 14.84
C ASP A 111 5.38 -3.88 15.67
N ILE A 112 4.43 -4.64 16.25
CA ILE A 112 3.45 -4.10 17.21
C ILE A 112 4.10 -4.02 18.59
N GLU A 113 4.12 -2.83 19.19
CA GLU A 113 4.64 -2.62 20.54
C GLU A 113 3.96 -3.57 21.55
N GLY A 114 4.78 -4.29 22.32
CA GLY A 114 4.32 -5.26 23.32
C GLY A 114 4.13 -6.70 22.80
N VAL A 115 4.13 -6.93 21.48
CA VAL A 115 4.20 -8.29 20.92
C VAL A 115 5.61 -8.84 21.10
N LYS A 116 5.71 -9.99 21.76
CA LYS A 116 7.01 -10.62 22.08
C LYS A 116 7.36 -11.73 21.09
N ASN A 117 6.36 -12.43 20.58
CA ASN A 117 6.53 -13.44 19.54
C ASN A 117 5.22 -13.64 18.77
N ALA A 118 5.32 -14.08 17.52
CA ALA A 118 4.19 -14.44 16.69
C ALA A 118 4.59 -15.47 15.62
N TRP A 119 3.63 -16.28 15.17
CA TRP A 119 3.78 -17.16 14.02
C TRP A 119 2.43 -17.40 13.35
N ILE A 120 2.47 -17.85 12.10
CA ILE A 120 1.30 -18.00 11.24
C ILE A 120 1.38 -19.34 10.52
N GLU A 121 0.28 -20.06 10.51
CA GLU A 121 0.17 -21.39 9.91
C GLU A 121 -1.03 -21.46 8.98
N LYS A 122 -0.95 -22.30 7.94
CA LYS A 122 -2.10 -22.56 7.07
C LYS A 122 -3.19 -23.29 7.86
N ALA A 123 -4.42 -22.79 7.80
CA ALA A 123 -5.55 -23.43 8.44
C ALA A 123 -5.84 -24.78 7.75
N GLY A 124 -6.17 -25.81 8.55
CA GLY A 124 -6.46 -27.14 8.04
C GLY A 124 -7.83 -27.26 7.40
N ASN A 125 -8.86 -26.78 8.10
CA ASN A 125 -10.27 -26.73 7.66
C ASN A 125 -10.83 -25.34 7.96
N SER A 126 -11.84 -24.92 7.19
CA SER A 126 -12.65 -23.74 7.54
C SER A 126 -13.51 -24.02 8.78
N GLN A 127 -13.96 -22.95 9.42
CA GLN A 127 -14.95 -22.95 10.49
C GLN A 127 -16.12 -22.06 10.07
N PRO A 128 -17.33 -22.64 9.87
CA PRO A 128 -17.67 -24.05 10.00
C PRO A 128 -16.99 -24.93 8.94
N VAL A 129 -16.92 -26.23 9.22
CA VAL A 129 -16.43 -27.21 8.24
C VAL A 129 -17.49 -27.35 7.14
N ILE A 130 -17.09 -27.12 5.91
CA ILE A 130 -17.96 -27.25 4.73
C ILE A 130 -17.75 -28.64 4.13
N TYR A 131 -18.84 -29.30 3.77
CA TYR A 131 -18.85 -30.64 3.22
C TYR A 131 -19.34 -30.64 1.78
N PHE A 132 -18.79 -31.50 0.93
CA PHE A 132 -19.29 -31.73 -0.42
C PHE A 132 -20.19 -32.98 -0.46
N ASP A 133 -21.45 -32.81 -0.86
CA ASP A 133 -22.38 -33.90 -1.16
C ASP A 133 -22.39 -34.20 -2.67
N ALA A 134 -21.60 -35.21 -3.05
CA ALA A 134 -21.50 -35.66 -4.43
C ALA A 134 -22.85 -36.18 -5.00
N GLY A 135 -23.77 -36.65 -4.15
CA GLY A 135 -25.04 -37.20 -4.60
C GLY A 135 -26.07 -36.15 -5.01
N LYS A 136 -25.94 -34.94 -4.48
CA LYS A 136 -26.74 -33.77 -4.88
C LYS A 136 -25.94 -32.74 -5.65
N ASN A 137 -24.63 -32.93 -5.76
CA ASN A 137 -23.69 -31.99 -6.36
C ASN A 137 -23.78 -30.61 -5.68
N GLU A 138 -23.70 -30.60 -4.35
CA GLU A 138 -23.87 -29.40 -3.53
C GLU A 138 -22.82 -29.31 -2.41
N LEU A 139 -22.52 -28.10 -1.95
CA LEU A 139 -21.81 -27.84 -0.71
C LEU A 139 -22.83 -27.64 0.41
N THR A 140 -22.58 -28.23 1.56
CA THR A 140 -23.47 -28.18 2.72
C THR A 140 -22.70 -28.00 4.03
N LEU A 141 -23.35 -27.36 5.01
CA LEU A 141 -22.88 -27.32 6.39
C LEU A 141 -23.39 -28.50 7.23
N ASP A 142 -24.32 -29.30 6.68
CA ASP A 142 -24.81 -30.48 7.37
C ASP A 142 -23.79 -31.60 7.41
N ARG A 143 -23.54 -32.09 8.63
CA ARG A 143 -22.74 -33.29 8.87
C ARG A 143 -23.57 -34.58 8.73
N GLU A 144 -24.88 -34.47 8.50
CA GLU A 144 -25.77 -35.63 8.53
C GLU A 144 -25.42 -36.65 7.44
N LYS A 145 -25.18 -37.88 7.89
CA LYS A 145 -24.81 -39.00 7.03
C LYS A 145 -26.00 -39.41 6.17
N LYS A 146 -25.75 -39.65 4.88
CA LYS A 146 -26.73 -40.26 3.97
C LYS A 146 -27.12 -41.66 4.46
N ALA A 147 -28.40 -41.91 4.72
CA ALA A 147 -28.94 -43.26 4.71
C ALA A 147 -29.29 -43.61 3.25
N LEU A 148 -28.39 -44.32 2.57
CA LEU A 148 -28.72 -44.96 1.30
C LEU A 148 -29.63 -46.18 1.59
N PRO A 149 -30.63 -46.48 0.75
CA PRO A 149 -31.25 -47.80 0.76
C PRO A 149 -30.14 -48.80 0.40
N ASP A 150 -29.82 -49.69 1.33
CA ASP A 150 -28.74 -50.70 1.29
C ASP A 150 -27.31 -50.19 1.61
N LEU A 151 -26.98 -50.19 2.91
CA LEU A 151 -25.65 -50.48 3.50
C LEU A 151 -24.41 -49.70 3.00
N LYS A 152 -24.26 -48.46 3.48
CA LYS A 152 -23.08 -47.89 4.18
C LYS A 152 -23.26 -46.37 4.27
N THR A 153 -23.16 -45.82 5.47
CA THR A 153 -23.05 -44.36 5.62
C THR A 153 -21.69 -43.93 5.07
N VAL A 154 -21.67 -43.26 3.91
CA VAL A 154 -20.44 -42.64 3.39
C VAL A 154 -20.33 -41.27 4.08
N PRO A 155 -19.25 -40.99 4.83
CA PRO A 155 -19.04 -39.67 5.41
C PRO A 155 -18.85 -38.65 4.28
N LEU A 156 -19.52 -37.49 4.39
CA LEU A 156 -19.25 -36.38 3.48
C LEU A 156 -17.80 -35.90 3.67
N GLU A 157 -17.11 -35.61 2.57
CA GLU A 157 -15.73 -35.17 2.62
C GLU A 157 -15.66 -33.65 2.86
N PRO A 158 -14.86 -33.18 3.84
CA PRO A 158 -14.69 -31.75 4.08
C PRO A 158 -13.90 -31.12 2.93
N ILE A 159 -14.32 -29.95 2.46
CA ILE A 159 -13.53 -29.15 1.52
C ILE A 159 -12.40 -28.44 2.26
N LYS A 160 -11.23 -28.40 1.63
CA LYS A 160 -10.06 -27.68 2.16
C LYS A 160 -9.89 -26.36 1.42
N ILE A 161 -10.48 -25.30 1.98
CA ILE A 161 -10.28 -23.94 1.48
C ILE A 161 -8.82 -23.54 1.71
N LYS A 162 -8.15 -23.13 0.64
CA LYS A 162 -6.79 -22.57 0.64
C LYS A 162 -6.86 -21.06 0.83
N GLY A 163 -5.76 -20.46 1.30
CA GLY A 163 -5.70 -19.03 1.62
C GLY A 163 -6.24 -18.68 3.01
N LEU A 164 -6.53 -19.68 3.85
CA LEU A 164 -6.91 -19.49 5.24
C LEU A 164 -5.73 -19.74 6.18
N TYR A 165 -5.59 -18.90 7.21
CA TYR A 165 -4.48 -18.98 8.15
C TYR A 165 -4.90 -18.86 9.61
N ASN A 166 -4.23 -19.62 10.47
CA ASN A 166 -4.26 -19.44 11.92
C ASN A 166 -3.07 -18.58 12.34
N VAL A 167 -3.34 -17.57 13.16
CA VAL A 167 -2.33 -16.64 13.68
C VAL A 167 -2.20 -16.86 15.17
N TYR A 168 -0.96 -16.96 15.65
CA TYR A 168 -0.67 -17.13 17.07
C TYR A 168 0.21 -15.98 17.54
N VAL A 169 -0.21 -15.30 18.60
CA VAL A 169 0.47 -14.08 19.09
C VAL A 169 0.68 -14.15 20.60
N PHE A 170 1.94 -14.05 21.02
CA PHE A 170 2.30 -13.90 22.43
C PHE A 170 2.50 -12.42 22.76
N ALA A 171 1.46 -11.81 23.31
CA ALA A 171 1.41 -10.40 23.64
C ALA A 171 0.57 -10.16 24.91
N PRO A 172 1.14 -10.43 26.10
CA PRO A 172 0.38 -10.47 27.35
C PRO A 172 -0.27 -9.13 27.75
N GLU A 173 0.18 -8.02 27.18
CA GLU A 173 -0.25 -6.66 27.52
C GLU A 173 -0.97 -5.95 26.35
N VAL A 174 -1.12 -6.62 25.20
CA VAL A 174 -1.69 -6.02 23.98
C VAL A 174 -3.12 -6.51 23.79
N ALA A 175 -4.05 -5.57 23.59
CA ALA A 175 -5.44 -5.91 23.30
C ALA A 175 -5.57 -6.59 21.92
N GLU A 176 -6.36 -7.67 21.84
CA GLU A 176 -6.61 -8.43 20.60
C GLU A 176 -7.04 -7.53 19.43
N LYS A 177 -7.85 -6.51 19.72
CA LYS A 177 -8.33 -5.54 18.72
C LYS A 177 -7.20 -4.79 18.00
N ILE A 178 -6.09 -4.50 18.68
CA ILE A 178 -4.92 -3.84 18.07
C ILE A 178 -4.25 -4.78 17.06
N ILE A 179 -4.08 -6.05 17.44
CA ILE A 179 -3.51 -7.11 16.60
C ILE A 179 -4.38 -7.33 15.35
N ARG A 180 -5.69 -7.48 15.54
CA ARG A 180 -6.67 -7.62 14.45
C ARG A 180 -6.60 -6.46 13.48
N LYS A 181 -6.65 -5.22 13.99
CA LYS A 181 -6.58 -4.02 13.16
C LYS A 181 -5.30 -3.98 12.32
N ARG A 182 -4.14 -4.32 12.89
CA ARG A 182 -2.87 -4.34 12.16
C ARG A 182 -2.83 -5.43 11.08
N LEU A 183 -3.33 -6.63 11.37
CA LEU A 183 -3.39 -7.75 10.42
C LEU A 183 -4.36 -7.50 9.26
N TYR A 184 -5.55 -6.98 9.53
CA TYR A 184 -6.55 -6.76 8.48
C TYR A 184 -6.22 -5.56 7.59
N ALA A 185 -5.49 -4.56 8.11
CA ALA A 185 -4.96 -3.45 7.32
C ALA A 185 -3.98 -3.89 6.22
N CYS A 186 -3.43 -5.10 6.30
CA CYS A 186 -2.51 -5.68 5.32
C CYS A 186 -2.97 -7.01 4.73
N ARG A 187 -4.25 -7.41 4.90
CA ARG A 187 -4.80 -8.66 4.37
C ARG A 187 -4.58 -8.76 2.85
N ASN A 188 -4.17 -9.93 2.37
CA ASN A 188 -4.01 -10.19 0.94
C ASN A 188 -5.33 -10.61 0.27
N LEU A 189 -5.41 -10.42 -1.04
CA LEU A 189 -6.49 -10.86 -1.91
C LEU A 189 -6.63 -12.38 -1.88
N CYS A 190 -7.88 -12.85 -1.80
CA CYS A 190 -8.18 -14.28 -1.70
C CYS A 190 -7.55 -14.99 -0.49
N GLU A 191 -7.11 -14.23 0.51
CA GLU A 191 -6.54 -14.74 1.75
C GLU A 191 -7.27 -14.12 2.95
N ASP A 192 -7.45 -14.90 4.01
CA ASP A 192 -8.11 -14.43 5.24
C ASP A 192 -7.59 -15.19 6.47
N TYR A 193 -7.79 -14.60 7.64
CA TYR A 193 -7.42 -15.24 8.91
C TYR A 193 -8.62 -15.98 9.47
N GLU A 194 -8.43 -17.27 9.72
CA GLU A 194 -9.45 -18.18 10.23
C GLU A 194 -9.58 -18.01 11.75
N GLN A 195 -8.46 -18.08 12.47
CA GLN A 195 -8.41 -17.85 13.91
C GLN A 195 -7.18 -17.02 14.29
N ILE A 196 -7.36 -16.15 15.29
CA ILE A 196 -6.28 -15.37 15.90
C ILE A 196 -6.21 -15.78 17.38
N HIS A 197 -5.18 -16.54 17.73
CA HIS A 197 -4.95 -17.08 19.05
C HIS A 197 -4.02 -16.18 19.85
N LEU A 198 -4.53 -15.61 20.94
CA LEU A 198 -3.68 -15.02 21.97
C LEU A 198 -3.12 -16.14 22.85
N VAL A 199 -1.87 -16.50 22.61
CA VAL A 199 -1.22 -17.60 23.33
C VAL A 199 -0.69 -17.14 24.67
N SER A 200 -0.71 -18.05 25.65
CA SER A 200 -0.21 -17.79 26.99
C SER A 200 1.27 -18.19 27.14
N GLY A 201 1.92 -17.66 28.18
CA GLY A 201 3.29 -18.03 28.51
C GLY A 201 3.34 -19.32 29.32
N GLU A 202 4.06 -20.33 28.84
CA GLU A 202 4.41 -21.52 29.60
C GLU A 202 5.62 -21.21 30.51
N LYS A 203 5.38 -21.15 31.81
CA LYS A 203 6.40 -20.83 32.81
C LYS A 203 7.41 -21.96 32.96
N ILE A 204 8.67 -21.68 32.65
CA ILE A 204 9.80 -22.61 32.76
C ILE A 204 10.62 -22.26 34.00
N THR A 205 10.69 -23.17 34.95
CA THR A 205 11.53 -23.05 36.15
C THR A 205 12.77 -23.91 36.02
N ILE A 206 13.93 -23.36 36.39
CA ILE A 206 15.20 -24.09 36.40
C ILE A 206 15.61 -24.32 37.85
N ALA A 207 15.99 -25.54 38.19
CA ALA A 207 16.57 -25.89 39.49
C ALA A 207 17.95 -26.50 39.30
N GLY A 208 18.82 -26.38 40.28
CA GLY A 208 20.14 -26.99 40.25
C GLY A 208 21.16 -26.21 41.05
N LYS A 209 22.45 -26.45 40.78
CA LYS A 209 23.57 -25.81 41.46
C LYS A 209 24.52 -25.18 40.45
N ILE A 210 24.98 -23.97 40.74
CA ILE A 210 25.99 -23.26 39.96
C ILE A 210 27.16 -22.91 40.88
N GLU A 211 28.34 -23.46 40.58
CA GLU A 211 29.57 -23.07 41.24
C GLU A 211 30.19 -21.88 40.51
N ILE A 212 30.44 -20.79 41.24
CA ILE A 212 31.06 -19.57 40.70
C ILE A 212 32.54 -19.49 41.09
N GLY A 213 33.33 -18.84 40.24
CA GLY A 213 34.72 -18.50 40.49
C GLY A 213 34.90 -17.17 41.22
N ASN A 214 35.68 -16.28 40.62
CA ASN A 214 35.87 -14.92 41.13
C ASN A 214 34.88 -13.98 40.45
N ALA A 215 34.03 -13.34 41.24
CA ALA A 215 33.05 -12.37 40.81
C ALA A 215 32.96 -11.25 41.84
N ASP A 216 32.86 -10.02 41.38
CA ASP A 216 32.76 -8.84 42.25
C ASP A 216 31.35 -8.67 42.86
N ASP A 217 30.31 -9.11 42.14
CA ASP A 217 28.91 -9.04 42.59
C ASP A 217 28.12 -10.26 42.11
N ILE A 218 27.75 -11.13 43.06
CA ILE A 218 26.99 -12.35 42.78
C ILE A 218 25.58 -12.05 42.27
N ASN A 219 24.96 -10.94 42.67
CA ASN A 219 23.62 -10.60 42.21
C ASN A 219 23.62 -10.26 40.71
N LYS A 220 24.67 -9.56 40.23
CA LYS A 220 24.88 -9.31 38.79
C LYS A 220 25.18 -10.57 38.01
N VAL A 221 25.98 -11.49 38.57
CA VAL A 221 26.26 -12.78 37.93
C VAL A 221 24.98 -13.60 37.79
N ALA A 222 24.19 -13.73 38.85
CA ALA A 222 22.90 -14.42 38.82
C ALA A 222 21.93 -13.78 37.81
N ALA A 223 21.80 -12.45 37.81
CA ALA A 223 20.98 -11.72 36.85
C ALA A 223 21.41 -11.95 35.39
N ARG A 224 22.72 -11.97 35.11
CA ARG A 224 23.26 -12.21 33.78
C ARG A 224 23.04 -13.66 33.31
N ILE A 225 23.13 -14.62 34.22
CA ILE A 225 22.79 -16.02 33.94
C ILE A 225 21.30 -16.14 33.61
N LEU A 226 20.43 -15.58 34.45
CA LEU A 226 18.98 -15.60 34.22
C LEU A 226 18.60 -14.89 32.92
N SER A 227 19.22 -13.75 32.58
CA SER A 227 19.00 -13.04 31.32
C SER A 227 19.42 -13.88 30.11
N ARG A 228 20.60 -14.54 30.16
CA ARG A 228 21.02 -15.48 29.11
C ARG A 228 20.06 -16.66 28.97
N LEU A 229 19.64 -17.25 30.07
CA LEU A 229 18.67 -18.35 30.08
C LEU A 229 17.32 -17.92 29.51
N ALA A 230 16.83 -16.75 29.90
CA ALA A 230 15.58 -16.20 29.37
C ALA A 230 15.67 -15.98 27.85
N ASN A 231 16.76 -15.37 27.37
CA ASN A 231 16.99 -15.16 25.94
C ASN A 231 17.23 -16.47 25.18
N TRP A 232 17.83 -17.48 25.79
CA TRP A 232 17.97 -18.78 25.14
C TRP A 232 16.65 -19.55 25.06
N ILE A 233 15.83 -19.50 26.11
CA ILE A 233 14.49 -20.12 26.14
C ILE A 233 13.57 -19.44 25.12
N SER A 234 13.57 -18.11 25.13
CA SER A 234 12.69 -17.26 24.31
C SER A 234 13.51 -16.08 23.78
N PRO A 235 14.21 -16.27 22.66
CA PRO A 235 15.08 -15.24 22.10
C PRO A 235 14.30 -14.01 21.66
N GLY A 236 14.82 -12.84 22.02
CA GLY A 236 14.29 -11.56 21.57
C GLY A 236 14.59 -11.32 20.10
N ILE A 237 13.70 -10.60 19.41
CA ILE A 237 13.93 -10.14 18.04
C ILE A 237 14.69 -8.82 18.10
N ARG A 238 15.75 -8.71 17.31
CA ARG A 238 16.50 -7.46 17.14
C ARG A 238 15.99 -6.72 15.91
N PHE A 239 15.71 -5.44 16.10
CA PHE A 239 15.51 -4.51 15.00
C PHE A 239 16.80 -3.75 14.72
N TYR A 240 17.11 -3.56 13.45
CA TYR A 240 18.28 -2.86 12.96
C TYR A 240 17.89 -1.54 12.30
N THR A 241 18.77 -0.55 12.39
CA THR A 241 18.73 0.63 11.53
C THR A 241 19.17 0.25 10.10
N LEU A 242 18.84 1.08 9.11
CA LEU A 242 19.32 0.92 7.74
C LEU A 242 20.85 0.84 7.69
N ALA A 243 21.54 1.73 8.43
CA ALA A 243 22.99 1.77 8.48
C ALA A 243 23.62 0.47 9.03
N GLU A 244 23.00 -0.13 10.05
CA GLU A 244 23.46 -1.43 10.58
C GLU A 244 23.26 -2.55 9.56
N MET A 245 22.13 -2.58 8.85
CA MET A 245 21.89 -3.60 7.81
C MET A 245 22.88 -3.48 6.66
N LEU A 246 23.17 -2.26 6.20
CA LEU A 246 24.19 -2.01 5.17
C LEU A 246 25.59 -2.41 5.67
N ALA A 247 25.91 -2.17 6.94
CA ALA A 247 27.17 -2.61 7.54
C ALA A 247 27.29 -4.15 7.65
N LYS A 248 26.17 -4.88 7.65
CA LYS A 248 26.13 -6.35 7.51
C LYS A 248 26.34 -6.84 6.08
N GLY A 249 26.52 -5.92 5.11
CA GLY A 249 26.75 -6.24 3.71
C GLY A 249 25.48 -6.45 2.89
N LYS A 250 24.31 -6.10 3.43
CA LYS A 250 23.04 -6.13 2.69
C LYS A 250 22.92 -4.95 1.74
N THR A 251 22.27 -5.14 0.60
CA THR A 251 21.95 -4.04 -0.32
C THR A 251 20.65 -3.35 0.07
N VAL A 252 20.39 -2.15 -0.47
CA VAL A 252 19.17 -1.38 -0.12
C VAL A 252 17.91 -2.15 -0.53
N ASP A 253 17.92 -2.78 -1.70
CA ASP A 253 16.80 -3.60 -2.18
C ASP A 253 16.56 -4.84 -1.31
N GLU A 254 17.61 -5.50 -0.82
CA GLU A 254 17.46 -6.61 0.13
C GLU A 254 16.90 -6.16 1.48
N VAL A 255 17.25 -4.96 1.95
CA VAL A 255 16.80 -4.44 3.25
C VAL A 255 15.34 -3.98 3.19
N MET A 256 14.93 -3.42 2.05
CA MET A 256 13.57 -2.90 1.85
C MET A 256 12.60 -3.94 1.29
N ASP A 257 13.05 -5.18 1.06
CA ASP A 257 12.19 -6.27 0.59
C ASP A 257 11.17 -6.66 1.67
N GLY A 258 9.89 -6.56 1.31
CA GLY A 258 8.76 -6.80 2.20
C GLY A 258 8.20 -5.54 2.88
N PRO A 259 7.54 -5.69 4.05
CA PRO A 259 6.73 -4.63 4.64
C PRO A 259 7.56 -3.54 5.30
N ALA A 260 7.09 -2.29 5.15
CA ALA A 260 7.62 -1.16 5.91
C ALA A 260 7.25 -1.29 7.40
N LEU A 261 8.28 -1.34 8.26
CA LEU A 261 8.16 -1.48 9.72
C LEU A 261 8.55 -0.18 10.45
N GLU A 262 7.95 0.08 11.60
CA GLU A 262 8.19 1.30 12.39
C GLU A 262 9.44 1.22 13.28
N HIS A 263 9.78 0.04 13.76
CA HIS A 263 10.88 -0.17 14.72
C HIS A 263 12.23 -0.48 14.05
N GLY A 264 12.29 -0.51 12.72
CA GLY A 264 13.50 -0.82 11.95
C GLY A 264 13.38 -2.11 11.14
N PHE A 265 14.50 -2.71 10.76
CA PHE A 265 14.54 -3.89 9.91
C PHE A 265 14.77 -5.15 10.73
N ILE A 266 14.12 -6.25 10.35
CA ILE A 266 14.37 -7.58 10.90
C ILE A 266 15.07 -8.41 9.82
N ASP A 267 16.22 -8.97 10.16
CA ASP A 267 16.96 -9.86 9.26
C ASP A 267 16.24 -11.19 9.10
N ASP A 268 15.89 -11.58 7.87
CA ASP A 268 15.16 -12.82 7.58
C ASP A 268 15.92 -14.07 8.02
N GLY A 269 17.24 -14.10 7.83
CA GLY A 269 18.06 -15.24 8.22
C GLY A 269 18.11 -15.42 9.74
N GLU A 270 18.04 -14.33 10.50
CA GLU A 270 17.91 -14.37 11.95
C GLU A 270 16.47 -14.77 12.36
N LEU A 271 15.45 -14.21 11.71
CA LEU A 271 14.04 -14.50 12.00
C LEU A 271 13.68 -15.98 11.78
N GLU A 272 14.20 -16.59 10.72
CA GLU A 272 14.01 -18.02 10.41
C GLU A 272 14.64 -18.93 11.46
N GLN A 273 15.70 -18.50 12.14
CA GLN A 273 16.32 -19.27 13.24
C GLN A 273 15.50 -19.20 14.53
N LEU A 274 14.61 -18.21 14.66
CA LEU A 274 13.73 -18.01 15.81
C LEU A 274 12.48 -18.91 15.73
N CYS A 275 12.63 -20.19 15.39
CA CYS A 275 11.54 -21.17 15.43
C CYS A 275 11.19 -21.58 16.87
N GLN A 276 9.94 -21.97 17.09
CA GLN A 276 9.56 -22.60 18.36
C GLN A 276 10.34 -23.87 18.60
N LYS A 277 10.93 -23.98 19.79
CA LYS A 277 11.59 -25.20 20.24
C LYS A 277 10.52 -26.16 20.75
N PRO A 278 10.38 -27.38 20.19
CA PRO A 278 9.43 -28.36 20.74
C PRO A 278 9.91 -28.93 22.08
N LYS A 279 11.21 -28.82 22.37
CA LYS A 279 11.87 -29.39 23.55
C LYS A 279 13.02 -28.50 24.00
N LEU A 280 13.29 -28.46 25.31
CA LEU A 280 14.49 -27.89 25.92
C LEU A 280 15.40 -29.01 26.42
N TYR A 281 16.71 -28.89 26.19
CA TYR A 281 17.71 -29.86 26.64
C TYR A 281 18.58 -29.27 27.75
N ALA A 282 18.80 -30.06 28.82
CA ALA A 282 19.66 -29.64 29.93
C ALA A 282 21.10 -29.39 29.49
N SER A 283 21.61 -30.11 28.48
CA SER A 283 22.95 -29.91 27.92
C SER A 283 23.14 -28.53 27.30
N ASP A 284 22.11 -28.00 26.62
CA ASP A 284 22.14 -26.66 26.06
C ASP A 284 22.08 -25.61 27.16
N LEU A 285 21.25 -25.85 28.18
CA LEU A 285 21.13 -24.99 29.35
C LEU A 285 22.45 -24.90 30.13
N ILE A 286 23.13 -26.04 30.33
CA ILE A 286 24.49 -26.09 30.90
C ILE A 286 25.44 -25.23 30.05
N ARG A 287 25.44 -25.43 28.72
CA ARG A 287 26.29 -24.66 27.81
C ARG A 287 26.07 -23.16 27.97
N GLU A 288 24.82 -22.70 27.97
CA GLU A 288 24.48 -21.28 28.10
C GLU A 288 24.91 -20.67 29.45
N ILE A 289 24.76 -21.43 30.55
CA ILE A 289 25.21 -21.01 31.88
C ILE A 289 26.74 -20.89 31.88
N MET A 290 27.43 -21.92 31.40
CA MET A 290 28.88 -22.05 31.38
C MET A 290 29.59 -21.06 30.45
N THR A 291 28.89 -20.43 29.50
CA THR A 291 29.43 -19.31 28.69
C THR A 291 29.88 -18.12 29.54
N GLY A 292 29.42 -18.02 30.79
CA GLY A 292 29.80 -16.94 31.71
C GLY A 292 31.20 -17.16 32.25
N PRO A 293 32.14 -16.20 32.10
CA PRO A 293 33.52 -16.39 32.56
C PRO A 293 33.63 -16.61 34.08
N GLU A 294 32.60 -16.20 34.84
CA GLU A 294 32.54 -16.37 36.30
C GLU A 294 32.01 -17.74 36.74
N VAL A 295 31.54 -18.60 35.83
CA VAL A 295 30.96 -19.90 36.15
C VAL A 295 32.00 -21.01 36.02
N ARG A 296 32.15 -21.84 37.07
CA ARG A 296 33.06 -23.01 37.08
C ARG A 296 32.33 -24.31 36.78
N VAL A 297 31.15 -24.49 37.36
CA VAL A 297 30.37 -25.73 37.24
C VAL A 297 28.88 -25.40 37.22
N ALA A 298 28.12 -26.12 36.40
CA ALA A 298 26.67 -26.16 36.47
C ALA A 298 26.25 -27.64 36.61
N ASP A 299 25.65 -28.01 37.74
CA ASP A 299 25.41 -29.39 38.14
C ASP A 299 23.96 -29.62 38.61
N ASN A 300 23.48 -30.86 38.44
CA ASN A 300 22.14 -31.32 38.82
C ASN A 300 21.01 -30.40 38.32
N LEU A 301 21.12 -29.94 37.07
CA LEU A 301 20.12 -29.06 36.46
C LEU A 301 18.86 -29.83 36.07
N CYS A 302 17.72 -29.35 36.55
CA CYS A 302 16.39 -29.86 36.24
C CYS A 302 15.50 -28.74 35.73
N MET A 303 14.63 -29.05 34.76
CA MET A 303 13.68 -28.11 34.19
C MET A 303 12.26 -28.53 34.55
N TYR A 304 11.42 -27.54 34.89
CA TYR A 304 10.03 -27.73 35.23
C TYR A 304 9.16 -26.80 34.38
N SER A 305 8.09 -27.34 33.84
CA SER A 305 6.94 -26.60 33.33
C SER A 305 5.75 -26.82 34.27
N ASN A 306 4.73 -25.97 34.17
CA ASN A 306 3.43 -26.20 34.80
C ASN A 306 2.80 -27.55 34.40
N SER A 307 3.17 -28.11 33.25
CA SER A 307 2.59 -29.33 32.67
C SER A 307 3.46 -30.59 32.87
N THR A 308 4.80 -30.45 32.94
CA THR A 308 5.75 -31.58 32.93
C THR A 308 7.06 -31.27 33.67
N GLN A 309 7.80 -32.31 34.08
CA GLN A 309 9.17 -32.19 34.62
C GLN A 309 10.13 -33.01 33.75
N GLY A 310 11.32 -32.47 33.51
CA GLY A 310 12.37 -33.15 32.75
C GLY A 310 13.76 -32.89 33.33
N ASN A 311 14.49 -33.96 33.68
CA ASN A 311 15.87 -33.85 34.16
C ASN A 311 16.88 -33.66 33.03
N TRP A 312 16.59 -34.17 31.83
CA TRP A 312 17.47 -34.04 30.65
C TRP A 312 16.80 -33.35 29.47
N VAL A 313 15.50 -33.60 29.30
CA VAL A 313 14.68 -33.05 28.22
C VAL A 313 13.34 -32.63 28.80
N LEU A 314 12.93 -31.40 28.53
CA LEU A 314 11.59 -30.90 28.84
C LEU A 314 10.82 -30.73 27.53
N ALA A 315 9.68 -31.39 27.38
CA ALA A 315 8.78 -31.17 26.26
C ALA A 315 7.98 -29.87 26.50
N LEU A 316 7.86 -29.04 25.47
CA LEU A 316 7.12 -27.79 25.53
C LEU A 316 5.73 -27.95 24.92
N ASN A 317 4.77 -27.17 25.41
CA ASN A 317 3.43 -27.15 24.85
C ASN A 317 3.44 -26.33 23.54
N PRO A 318 3.08 -26.92 22.39
CA PRO A 318 3.09 -26.23 21.08
C PRO A 318 2.11 -25.05 20.99
N GLU A 319 1.11 -24.99 21.86
CA GLU A 319 0.11 -23.90 21.89
C GLU A 319 0.51 -22.74 22.81
N SER A 320 1.75 -22.71 23.29
CA SER A 320 2.23 -21.72 24.26
C SER A 320 3.67 -21.29 23.98
N VAL A 321 4.05 -20.13 24.52
CA VAL A 321 5.44 -19.64 24.40
C VAL A 321 6.17 -19.88 25.72
N PRO A 322 7.33 -20.54 25.72
CA PRO A 322 8.09 -20.78 26.94
C PRO A 322 8.66 -19.45 27.47
N VAL A 323 8.52 -19.22 28.77
CA VAL A 323 9.02 -18.01 29.46
C VAL A 323 9.69 -18.42 30.75
N LEU A 324 10.92 -17.94 30.99
CA LEU A 324 11.61 -18.20 32.25
C LEU A 324 10.83 -17.61 33.43
N ASP A 325 10.47 -18.45 34.40
CA ASP A 325 9.94 -18.00 35.69
C ASP A 325 11.11 -17.65 36.61
N VAL A 326 11.49 -16.37 36.59
CA VAL A 326 12.62 -15.82 37.36
C VAL A 326 12.43 -16.05 38.86
N ASP A 327 11.22 -15.86 39.37
CA ASP A 327 10.91 -15.97 40.79
C ASP A 327 11.06 -17.41 41.29
N ALA A 328 10.43 -18.34 40.58
CA ALA A 328 10.52 -19.76 40.92
C ALA A 328 11.94 -20.31 40.72
N THR A 329 12.66 -19.81 39.71
CA THR A 329 14.05 -20.21 39.43
C THR A 329 14.99 -19.73 40.54
N LEU A 330 14.87 -18.48 41.00
CA LEU A 330 15.66 -17.97 42.12
C LEU A 330 15.46 -18.77 43.42
N GLY A 331 14.27 -19.35 43.62
CA GLY A 331 13.99 -20.21 44.77
C GLY A 331 14.59 -21.62 44.68
N LYS A 332 15.00 -22.08 43.48
CA LYS A 332 15.44 -23.46 43.24
C LYS A 332 16.85 -23.59 42.67
N LEU A 333 17.42 -22.51 42.15
CA LEU A 333 18.77 -22.45 41.61
C LEU A 333 19.73 -21.92 42.68
N LYS A 334 20.64 -22.77 43.13
CA LYS A 334 21.59 -22.46 44.21
C LYS A 334 22.94 -22.03 43.63
N PHE A 335 23.56 -21.04 44.26
CA PHE A 335 24.89 -20.55 43.88
C PHE A 335 25.89 -20.90 44.99
N GLU A 336 27.02 -21.51 44.63
CA GLU A 336 28.05 -21.95 45.57
C GLU A 336 29.43 -21.39 45.17
N LYS A 337 30.31 -21.16 46.14
CA LYS A 337 31.73 -20.89 45.93
C LYS A 337 32.56 -21.76 46.87
N ASP A 338 33.47 -22.55 46.30
CA ASP A 338 34.32 -23.50 47.03
C ASP A 338 33.50 -24.38 48.00
N GLY A 339 32.32 -24.85 47.53
CA GLY A 339 31.37 -25.68 48.28
C GLY A 339 30.50 -24.97 49.32
N ARG A 340 30.54 -23.64 49.41
CA ARG A 340 29.68 -22.84 50.31
C ARG A 340 28.56 -22.14 49.56
N GLU A 341 27.33 -22.32 50.00
CA GLU A 341 26.14 -21.65 49.44
C GLU A 341 26.19 -20.14 49.69
N LEU A 342 25.91 -19.36 48.65
CA LEU A 342 25.91 -17.91 48.64
C LEU A 342 24.48 -17.38 48.75
N ASN A 343 24.30 -16.32 49.54
CA ASN A 343 23.01 -15.66 49.66
C ASN A 343 22.84 -14.61 48.55
N LEU A 344 21.72 -14.69 47.84
CA LEU A 344 21.30 -13.71 46.86
C LEU A 344 20.33 -12.69 47.47
N ASN A 345 20.44 -11.44 47.05
CA ASN A 345 19.35 -10.49 47.20
C ASN A 345 18.44 -10.57 45.98
N ASN A 346 17.33 -11.31 46.11
CA ASN A 346 16.41 -11.56 45.00
C ASN A 346 15.84 -10.28 44.37
N GLU A 347 15.60 -9.23 45.15
CA GLU A 347 15.10 -7.95 44.62
C GLU A 347 16.17 -7.26 43.76
N LEU A 348 17.42 -7.28 44.21
CA LEU A 348 18.53 -6.70 43.46
C LEU A 348 18.84 -7.48 42.18
N VAL A 349 18.76 -8.82 42.23
CA VAL A 349 18.90 -9.68 41.05
C VAL A 349 17.82 -9.36 40.01
N LYS A 350 16.56 -9.20 40.42
CA LYS A 350 15.47 -8.83 39.51
C LYS A 350 15.70 -7.46 38.88
N ARG A 351 16.12 -6.47 39.66
CA ARG A 351 16.45 -5.14 39.12
C ARG A 351 17.55 -5.23 38.05
N TYR A 352 18.62 -5.96 38.30
CA TYR A 352 19.68 -6.16 37.29
C TYR A 352 19.20 -6.97 36.08
N PHE A 353 18.33 -7.97 36.29
CA PHE A 353 17.73 -8.74 35.20
C PHE A 353 16.88 -7.84 34.28
N ASP A 354 16.05 -6.97 34.85
CA ASP A 354 15.23 -6.02 34.11
C ASP A 354 16.09 -4.99 33.36
N GLU A 355 17.18 -4.50 33.98
CA GLU A 355 18.16 -3.63 33.31
C GLU A 355 18.78 -4.32 32.09
N TYR A 356 19.20 -5.58 32.22
CA TYR A 356 19.75 -6.35 31.08
C TYR A 356 18.71 -6.63 29.99
N LYS A 357 17.42 -6.67 30.35
CA LYS A 357 16.32 -6.84 29.40
C LYS A 357 15.97 -5.54 28.65
N GLN A 358 16.10 -4.38 29.30
CA GLN A 358 15.76 -3.08 28.71
C GLN A 358 16.76 -2.58 27.66
N VAL A 359 17.98 -3.10 27.61
CA VAL A 359 19.02 -2.71 26.64
C VAL A 359 18.67 -3.10 25.18
N GLY A 360 17.52 -3.74 24.93
CA GLY A 360 17.02 -4.10 23.60
C GLY A 360 15.53 -3.82 23.37
N THR A 361 14.93 -2.82 24.03
CA THR A 361 13.54 -2.46 23.73
C THR A 361 13.42 -1.77 22.36
N ASN A 362 12.50 -2.28 21.55
CA ASN A 362 12.21 -1.78 20.22
C ASN A 362 11.55 -0.42 20.34
N LYS A 363 12.29 0.65 20.03
CA LYS A 363 11.73 2.00 19.91
C LYS A 363 11.43 2.27 18.45
N VAL A 364 10.34 2.99 18.18
CA VAL A 364 10.04 3.50 16.84
C VAL A 364 11.25 4.31 16.36
N LEU A 365 11.78 3.94 15.19
CA LEU A 365 12.94 4.61 14.62
C LEU A 365 12.51 5.81 13.78
N PRO A 366 13.25 6.92 13.83
CA PRO A 366 13.01 8.06 12.97
C PRO A 366 13.18 7.67 11.48
N PRO A 367 12.47 8.32 10.54
CA PRO A 367 12.55 8.00 9.11
C PRO A 367 13.97 7.97 8.54
N ALA A 368 14.84 8.89 8.95
CA ALA A 368 16.24 8.93 8.50
C ALA A 368 17.08 7.70 8.89
N GLN A 369 16.62 6.89 9.85
CA GLN A 369 17.25 5.62 10.20
C GLN A 369 16.61 4.41 9.50
N ARG A 370 15.51 4.62 8.78
CA ARG A 370 14.73 3.60 8.07
C ARG A 370 14.62 3.85 6.56
N ASP A 371 15.26 4.91 6.05
CA ASP A 371 15.14 5.30 4.65
C ASP A 371 16.36 6.14 4.20
N ILE A 372 16.50 6.28 2.88
CA ILE A 372 17.43 7.21 2.24
C ILE A 372 16.62 8.41 1.76
N LEU A 373 16.63 9.48 2.55
CA LEU A 373 15.93 10.70 2.23
C LEU A 373 16.76 11.57 1.28
N PRO A 374 16.15 12.18 0.26
CA PRO A 374 16.82 13.18 -0.58
C PRO A 374 17.40 14.32 0.28
N PRO A 375 18.58 14.86 -0.07
CA PRO A 375 19.19 15.95 0.69
C PRO A 375 18.42 17.26 0.49
N GLU A 376 18.28 18.04 1.57
CA GLU A 376 17.82 19.43 1.45
C GLU A 376 18.82 20.26 0.65
N ALA A 377 18.32 21.02 -0.32
CA ALA A 377 19.13 21.90 -1.17
C ALA A 377 18.61 23.33 -1.09
N THR A 378 19.53 24.29 -1.12
CA THR A 378 19.17 25.71 -1.15
C THR A 378 18.57 26.07 -2.50
N HIS A 379 17.36 26.64 -2.49
CA HIS A 379 16.72 27.16 -3.69
C HIS A 379 17.51 28.33 -4.28
N ILE A 380 17.74 28.29 -5.59
CA ILE A 380 18.33 29.38 -6.36
C ILE A 380 17.33 29.79 -7.43
N ASP A 381 17.13 31.10 -7.60
CA ASP A 381 16.30 31.62 -8.69
C ASP A 381 17.04 31.48 -10.03
N LEU A 382 16.76 30.38 -10.73
CA LEU A 382 17.39 30.07 -12.02
C LEU A 382 16.80 30.88 -13.18
N SER A 383 15.55 31.36 -13.05
CA SER A 383 14.90 32.14 -14.11
C SER A 383 15.29 33.61 -14.12
N ALA A 384 15.84 34.13 -13.01
CA ALA A 384 16.32 35.51 -12.90
C ALA A 384 17.18 35.92 -14.11
N TYR A 385 16.72 36.89 -14.88
CA TYR A 385 17.41 37.34 -16.10
C TYR A 385 17.79 38.82 -15.98
N TYR A 386 19.07 39.10 -16.24
CA TYR A 386 19.63 40.44 -16.29
C TYR A 386 19.94 40.80 -17.75
N SER A 387 19.41 41.93 -18.22
CA SER A 387 19.53 42.33 -19.63
C SER A 387 20.98 42.62 -20.03
N ILE A 388 21.40 42.10 -21.18
CA ILE A 388 22.73 42.36 -21.73
C ILE A 388 22.97 43.85 -22.02
N GLN A 389 21.91 44.65 -22.18
CA GLN A 389 22.00 46.10 -22.38
C GLN A 389 22.66 46.83 -21.21
N HIS A 390 22.64 46.27 -19.99
CA HIS A 390 23.33 46.85 -18.84
C HIS A 390 24.86 46.75 -18.95
N HIS A 391 25.38 45.84 -19.77
CA HIS A 391 26.82 45.61 -19.92
C HIS A 391 27.44 46.40 -21.09
N PHE A 392 26.61 47.08 -21.91
CA PHE A 392 27.12 47.94 -22.96
C PHE A 392 27.74 49.23 -22.38
N PRO A 393 28.79 49.77 -23.02
CA PRO A 393 29.33 51.07 -22.63
C PRO A 393 28.27 52.18 -22.71
N ASP A 394 28.30 53.12 -21.75
CA ASP A 394 27.30 54.20 -21.63
C ASP A 394 27.11 55.03 -22.90
N VAL A 395 28.14 55.12 -23.75
CA VAL A 395 28.06 55.84 -25.03
C VAL A 395 26.95 55.32 -25.94
N TYR A 396 26.56 54.04 -25.81
CA TYR A 396 25.47 53.44 -26.57
C TYR A 396 24.10 53.97 -26.14
N GLY A 397 23.96 54.41 -24.87
CA GLY A 397 22.73 55.03 -24.34
C GLY A 397 21.55 54.06 -24.21
N ILE A 398 21.81 52.76 -24.11
CA ILE A 398 20.79 51.70 -24.08
C ILE A 398 20.62 51.03 -22.71
N GLY A 399 21.61 51.15 -21.82
CA GLY A 399 21.56 50.63 -20.45
C GLY A 399 20.68 51.46 -19.52
N GLU A 400 20.80 51.22 -18.22
CA GLU A 400 19.93 51.82 -17.18
C GLU A 400 20.00 53.35 -17.14
N GLY A 401 21.20 53.93 -17.31
CA GLY A 401 21.40 55.39 -17.34
C GLY A 401 20.79 56.08 -18.57
N GLY A 402 20.45 55.31 -19.62
CA GLY A 402 19.82 55.82 -20.83
C GLY A 402 20.61 56.93 -21.55
N LEU A 403 19.89 57.76 -22.29
CA LEU A 403 20.43 58.99 -22.90
C LEU A 403 20.04 60.21 -22.04
N PRO A 404 20.87 61.26 -22.00
CA PRO A 404 20.48 62.54 -21.39
C PRO A 404 19.19 63.09 -22.00
N GLU A 405 18.38 63.80 -21.20
CA GLU A 405 17.14 64.45 -21.68
C GLU A 405 17.38 65.45 -22.82
N THR A 406 18.60 66.00 -22.89
CA THR A 406 19.05 66.92 -23.95
C THR A 406 19.42 66.23 -25.26
N ALA A 407 19.38 64.89 -25.33
CA ALA A 407 19.72 64.16 -26.55
C ALA A 407 18.71 64.45 -27.67
N GLY A 408 19.23 64.73 -28.87
CA GLY A 408 18.38 65.00 -30.04
C GLY A 408 17.51 63.80 -30.43
N THR A 409 16.38 64.08 -31.09
CA THR A 409 15.39 63.07 -31.51
C THR A 409 15.99 61.93 -32.35
N LEU A 410 16.93 62.24 -33.25
CA LEU A 410 17.66 61.25 -34.04
C LEU A 410 18.47 60.29 -33.15
N ARG A 411 19.17 60.81 -32.13
CA ARG A 411 19.99 59.99 -31.23
C ARG A 411 19.11 59.06 -30.38
N GLN A 412 17.98 59.58 -29.90
CA GLN A 412 16.98 58.78 -29.20
C GLN A 412 16.40 57.67 -30.10
N ALA A 413 16.12 57.97 -31.37
CA ALA A 413 15.64 56.98 -32.34
C ALA A 413 16.69 55.89 -32.63
N GLN A 414 17.97 56.25 -32.78
CA GLN A 414 19.07 55.30 -32.97
C GLN A 414 19.24 54.36 -31.77
N ALA A 415 19.20 54.89 -30.55
CA ALA A 415 19.25 54.06 -29.34
C ALA A 415 18.06 53.09 -29.29
N LYS A 416 16.84 53.56 -29.57
CA LYS A 416 15.64 52.70 -29.66
C LYS A 416 15.77 51.62 -30.73
N GLN A 417 16.35 51.95 -31.89
CA GLN A 417 16.59 51.00 -32.97
C GLN A 417 17.56 49.88 -32.54
N LEU A 418 18.65 50.23 -31.87
CA LEU A 418 19.59 49.24 -31.35
C LEU A 418 18.95 48.38 -30.25
N LYS A 419 18.20 48.99 -29.33
CA LYS A 419 17.45 48.24 -28.31
C LYS A 419 16.50 47.23 -28.97
N ALA A 420 15.72 47.67 -29.95
CA ALA A 420 14.82 46.79 -30.71
C ALA A 420 15.55 45.65 -31.41
N TYR A 421 16.74 45.91 -31.99
CA TYR A 421 17.59 44.87 -32.57
C TYR A 421 18.04 43.83 -31.53
N LEU A 422 18.43 44.27 -30.34
CA LEU A 422 18.90 43.39 -29.26
C LEU A 422 17.77 42.55 -28.65
N LEU A 423 16.51 43.00 -28.70
CA LEU A 423 15.36 42.27 -28.13
C LEU A 423 15.24 40.84 -28.65
N PHE A 424 15.63 40.58 -29.91
CA PHE A 424 15.64 39.22 -30.45
C PHE A 424 16.55 38.29 -29.64
N PHE A 425 17.78 38.72 -29.34
CA PHE A 425 18.72 37.94 -28.56
C PHE A 425 18.33 37.87 -27.09
N GLU A 426 17.85 39.00 -26.53
CA GLU A 426 17.40 39.09 -25.14
C GLU A 426 16.27 38.10 -24.85
N GLN A 427 15.29 37.98 -25.77
CA GLN A 427 14.17 37.06 -25.59
C GLN A 427 14.64 35.60 -25.60
N ILE A 428 15.55 35.26 -26.52
CA ILE A 428 16.13 33.90 -26.61
C ILE A 428 16.87 33.56 -25.31
N LEU A 429 17.74 34.46 -24.84
CA LEU A 429 18.50 34.27 -23.60
C LEU A 429 17.57 34.13 -22.40
N ALA A 430 16.62 35.05 -22.23
CA ALA A 430 15.64 34.99 -21.15
C ALA A 430 14.86 33.67 -21.19
N ASN A 431 14.42 33.21 -22.36
CA ASN A 431 13.75 31.92 -22.47
C ASN A 431 14.65 30.75 -22.05
N TYR A 432 15.94 30.76 -22.37
CA TYR A 432 16.85 29.71 -21.91
C TYR A 432 17.03 29.68 -20.39
N PHE A 433 17.14 30.83 -19.72
CA PHE A 433 17.16 30.88 -18.25
C PHE A 433 15.85 30.32 -17.66
N GLN A 434 14.71 30.68 -18.26
CA GLN A 434 13.42 30.12 -17.85
C GLN A 434 13.34 28.61 -18.12
N GLN A 435 13.92 28.12 -19.21
CA GLN A 435 13.97 26.70 -19.54
C GLN A 435 14.76 25.91 -18.51
N VAL A 436 15.92 26.42 -18.06
CA VAL A 436 16.72 25.81 -16.99
C VAL A 436 15.90 25.74 -15.69
N ALA A 437 15.21 26.83 -15.32
CA ALA A 437 14.33 26.85 -14.17
C ALA A 437 13.14 25.88 -14.28
N GLY A 438 12.65 25.64 -15.50
CA GLY A 438 11.53 24.75 -15.80
C GLY A 438 11.88 23.26 -15.83
N VAL A 439 13.16 22.86 -15.76
CA VAL A 439 13.59 21.45 -15.80
C VAL A 439 12.86 20.60 -14.75
N LYS A 440 12.67 21.15 -13.54
CA LYS A 440 11.92 20.49 -12.46
C LYS A 440 10.48 20.13 -12.84
N ASN A 441 9.83 20.95 -13.68
CA ASN A 441 8.45 20.74 -14.13
C ASN A 441 8.36 19.71 -15.27
N LEU A 442 9.43 19.55 -16.07
CA LEU A 442 9.49 18.54 -17.12
C LEU A 442 9.36 17.13 -16.55
N PHE A 443 10.13 16.86 -15.49
CA PHE A 443 10.17 15.57 -14.79
C PHE A 443 9.21 15.49 -13.60
N GLY A 444 8.43 16.54 -13.35
CA GLY A 444 7.40 16.58 -12.33
C GLY A 444 6.12 15.85 -12.76
N PHE A 445 5.54 15.11 -11.82
CA PHE A 445 4.22 14.49 -11.91
C PHE A 445 3.31 14.73 -10.70
N SER A 446 3.81 15.39 -9.66
CA SER A 446 3.00 15.90 -8.54
C SER A 446 2.58 17.33 -8.80
N ALA A 447 1.29 17.66 -8.65
CA ALA A 447 0.85 19.05 -8.63
C ALA A 447 1.49 19.78 -7.43
N THR A 448 2.17 20.89 -7.68
CA THR A 448 2.62 21.82 -6.64
C THR A 448 1.40 22.54 -6.09
N GLU A 449 0.92 22.15 -4.91
CA GLU A 449 -0.08 22.93 -4.17
C GLU A 449 0.45 24.37 -3.99
N GLY A 450 -0.25 25.36 -4.56
CA GLY A 450 0.06 26.79 -4.40
C GLY A 450 0.54 27.53 -5.65
N GLU A 451 0.78 26.86 -6.78
CA GLU A 451 0.93 27.56 -8.08
C GLU A 451 -0.44 27.80 -8.73
N THR A 452 -1.22 28.71 -8.14
CA THR A 452 -2.53 29.14 -8.66
C THR A 452 -2.44 30.07 -9.87
N ASP A 453 -1.24 30.43 -10.33
CA ASP A 453 -1.04 31.31 -11.49
C ASP A 453 -0.30 30.58 -12.62
N GLY A 454 -1.08 29.91 -13.47
CA GLY A 454 -0.60 29.37 -14.75
C GLY A 454 -1.38 28.16 -15.21
N ALA A 455 -2.50 28.39 -15.92
CA ALA A 455 -3.16 27.34 -16.68
C ALA A 455 -2.11 26.58 -17.51
N ASP A 456 -2.14 25.24 -17.45
CA ASP A 456 -1.40 24.32 -18.33
C ASP A 456 0.07 23.98 -18.01
N ILE A 457 0.63 24.35 -16.84
CA ILE A 457 2.00 23.94 -16.44
C ILE A 457 2.23 22.41 -16.56
N TRP A 458 1.20 21.61 -16.29
CA TRP A 458 1.23 20.15 -16.37
C TRP A 458 1.53 19.59 -17.77
N LYS A 459 1.26 20.36 -18.84
CA LYS A 459 1.61 20.00 -20.23
C LYS A 459 2.72 20.84 -20.84
N THR A 460 3.10 21.97 -20.25
CA THR A 460 4.16 22.85 -20.75
C THR A 460 5.53 22.16 -20.79
N THR A 461 6.25 22.28 -21.92
CA THR A 461 7.61 21.73 -22.05
C THR A 461 8.67 22.71 -22.55
N TYR A 462 8.28 23.77 -23.24
CA TYR A 462 9.11 24.96 -23.39
C TYR A 462 8.61 26.08 -22.49
N PHE A 463 9.54 26.72 -21.79
CA PHE A 463 9.23 27.81 -20.89
C PHE A 463 9.82 29.12 -21.42
N SER A 464 8.99 30.15 -21.43
CA SER A 464 9.37 31.51 -21.82
C SER A 464 9.04 32.49 -20.71
N GLN A 465 9.75 33.62 -20.69
CA GLN A 465 9.51 34.67 -19.70
C GLN A 465 9.42 36.05 -20.36
N SER A 466 8.64 36.93 -19.74
CA SER A 466 8.53 38.33 -20.16
C SER A 466 9.84 39.07 -19.98
N LEU A 467 10.18 39.95 -20.93
CA LEU A 467 11.24 40.95 -20.79
C LEU A 467 10.77 42.25 -20.11
N VAL A 468 9.46 42.38 -19.87
CA VAL A 468 8.90 43.51 -19.09
C VAL A 468 9.59 43.54 -17.72
N ASP A 469 9.96 44.75 -17.28
CA ASP A 469 10.70 45.03 -16.05
C ASP A 469 12.13 44.46 -15.96
N LYS A 470 12.62 43.77 -17.00
CA LYS A 470 13.99 43.22 -17.08
C LYS A 470 14.87 43.98 -18.05
N VAL A 471 14.27 44.58 -19.07
CA VAL A 471 14.96 45.42 -20.05
C VAL A 471 14.57 46.88 -19.84
N PRO A 472 15.53 47.80 -19.61
CA PRO A 472 15.24 49.21 -19.35
C PRO A 472 14.43 49.84 -20.48
N GLY A 473 13.34 50.56 -20.19
CA GLY A 473 12.63 51.37 -21.19
C GLY A 473 12.08 50.58 -22.39
N ILE A 474 11.77 49.29 -22.22
CA ILE A 474 11.30 48.40 -23.29
C ILE A 474 9.85 48.69 -23.75
N GLY A 475 9.00 49.25 -22.89
CA GLY A 475 7.56 49.42 -23.13
C GLY A 475 7.19 50.01 -24.51
N PRO A 476 7.78 51.13 -24.96
CA PRO A 476 7.48 51.72 -26.27
C PRO A 476 7.92 50.89 -27.48
N LEU A 477 8.72 49.84 -27.28
CA LEU A 477 9.21 48.93 -28.33
C LEU A 477 8.35 47.66 -28.46
N LEU A 478 7.46 47.40 -27.51
CA LEU A 478 6.61 46.21 -27.48
C LEU A 478 5.23 46.49 -28.07
N SER A 479 4.66 45.47 -28.70
CA SER A 479 3.23 45.47 -29.04
C SER A 479 2.38 45.32 -27.78
N ALA A 480 1.13 45.78 -27.83
CA ALA A 480 0.18 45.57 -26.73
C ALA A 480 -0.12 44.07 -26.48
N THR A 481 0.11 43.22 -27.48
CA THR A 481 -0.12 41.77 -27.46
C THR A 481 1.13 40.96 -27.11
N TYR A 482 2.28 41.60 -26.89
CA TYR A 482 3.59 40.94 -26.75
C TYR A 482 3.59 39.71 -25.84
N GLN A 483 3.00 39.80 -24.65
CA GLN A 483 2.99 38.66 -23.71
C GLN A 483 2.17 37.47 -24.23
N ALA A 484 1.02 37.76 -24.85
CA ALA A 484 0.18 36.72 -25.46
C ALA A 484 0.87 36.11 -26.68
N ASP A 485 1.53 36.96 -27.49
CA ASP A 485 2.28 36.52 -28.68
C ASP A 485 3.42 35.59 -28.27
N ILE A 486 4.24 35.97 -27.28
CA ILE A 486 5.32 35.10 -26.75
C ILE A 486 4.76 33.76 -26.29
N ASN A 487 3.72 33.76 -25.46
CA ASN A 487 3.13 32.52 -24.98
C ASN A 487 2.61 31.63 -26.14
N SER A 488 2.07 32.24 -27.20
CA SER A 488 1.54 31.51 -28.36
C SER A 488 2.62 30.94 -29.29
N ILE A 489 3.78 31.60 -29.41
CA ILE A 489 4.87 31.16 -30.31
C ILE A 489 5.87 30.23 -29.64
N THR A 490 5.97 30.25 -28.30
CA THR A 490 6.93 29.43 -27.54
C THR A 490 6.74 27.95 -27.85
N GLU A 491 5.50 27.48 -27.88
CA GLU A 491 5.17 26.10 -28.16
C GLU A 491 3.70 25.95 -28.58
N SER A 492 3.44 25.12 -29.59
CA SER A 492 2.07 24.75 -29.92
C SER A 492 1.51 23.72 -28.93
N PRO A 493 0.21 23.75 -28.61
CA PRO A 493 -0.41 22.78 -27.68
C PRO A 493 -0.11 21.31 -28.04
N ASP A 494 -0.20 20.94 -29.31
CA ASP A 494 0.06 19.56 -29.75
C ASP A 494 1.51 19.13 -29.54
N ALA A 495 2.47 20.04 -29.76
CA ALA A 495 3.89 19.77 -29.53
C ALA A 495 4.20 19.64 -28.04
N ALA A 496 3.57 20.46 -27.19
CA ALA A 496 3.66 20.37 -25.74
C ALA A 496 3.17 19.00 -25.24
N ILE A 497 1.96 18.62 -25.64
CA ILE A 497 1.34 17.33 -25.29
C ILE A 497 2.21 16.16 -25.76
N SER A 498 2.61 16.14 -27.03
CA SER A 498 3.46 15.08 -27.58
C SER A 498 4.79 14.96 -26.85
N ARG A 499 5.43 16.08 -26.50
CA ARG A 499 6.69 16.07 -25.77
C ARG A 499 6.51 15.66 -24.31
N LYS A 500 5.50 16.16 -23.61
CA LYS A 500 5.19 15.77 -22.23
C LYS A 500 4.91 14.27 -22.16
N ASN A 501 4.15 13.72 -23.10
CA ASN A 501 3.90 12.29 -23.19
C ASN A 501 5.21 11.46 -23.27
N ARG A 502 6.22 11.91 -24.02
CA ARG A 502 7.54 11.25 -24.06
C ARG A 502 8.28 11.32 -22.71
N PHE A 503 8.21 12.46 -22.01
CA PHE A 503 8.77 12.57 -20.65
C PHE A 503 8.08 11.61 -19.68
N LEU A 504 6.75 11.52 -19.73
CA LEU A 504 6.01 10.61 -18.86
C LEU A 504 6.28 9.13 -19.19
N ASN A 505 6.41 8.77 -20.47
CA ASN A 505 6.84 7.43 -20.87
C ASN A 505 8.23 7.08 -20.31
N HIS A 506 9.16 8.04 -20.34
CA HIS A 506 10.48 7.84 -19.74
C HIS A 506 10.40 7.61 -18.23
N LEU A 507 9.54 8.36 -17.53
CA LEU A 507 9.34 8.19 -16.08
C LEU A 507 8.68 6.85 -15.74
N LEU A 508 7.63 6.45 -16.47
CA LEU A 508 6.99 5.14 -16.31
C LEU A 508 7.97 3.98 -16.53
N ALA A 509 8.85 4.10 -17.52
CA ALA A 509 9.85 3.09 -17.83
C ALA A 509 10.84 2.84 -16.68
N ARG A 510 11.09 3.83 -15.80
CA ARG A 510 11.92 3.65 -14.59
C ARG A 510 11.33 2.62 -13.62
N PHE A 511 10.03 2.43 -13.68
CA PHE A 511 9.29 1.45 -12.88
C PHE A 511 8.89 0.20 -13.69
N ALA A 512 9.44 0.03 -14.89
CA ALA A 512 9.06 -1.01 -15.84
C ALA A 512 7.56 -1.02 -16.20
N GLU A 513 6.92 0.16 -16.19
CA GLU A 513 5.52 0.33 -16.57
C GLU A 513 5.38 0.93 -17.97
N SER A 514 4.28 0.60 -18.64
CA SER A 514 3.85 1.22 -19.90
C SER A 514 2.33 1.37 -19.90
N MET A 515 1.85 2.41 -20.59
CA MET A 515 0.44 2.64 -20.90
C MET A 515 0.23 2.74 -22.42
N ASP A 516 1.09 2.10 -23.21
CA ASP A 516 1.03 2.18 -24.68
C ASP A 516 -0.24 1.51 -25.23
N ASP A 517 -0.66 0.37 -24.68
CA ASP A 517 -1.91 -0.30 -25.07
C ASP A 517 -3.14 0.59 -24.80
N TYR A 518 -3.16 1.28 -23.65
CA TYR A 518 -4.20 2.25 -23.31
C TYR A 518 -4.19 3.45 -24.27
N ALA A 519 -3.01 3.95 -24.60
CA ALA A 519 -2.84 5.07 -25.55
C ALA A 519 -3.33 4.69 -26.97
N LEU A 520 -2.99 3.48 -27.45
CA LEU A 520 -3.48 2.95 -28.72
C LEU A 520 -5.01 2.83 -28.73
N TRP A 521 -5.58 2.39 -27.61
CA TRP A 521 -7.02 2.28 -27.48
C TRP A 521 -7.72 3.65 -27.49
N LEU A 522 -7.20 4.63 -26.76
CA LEU A 522 -7.72 6.00 -26.80
C LEU A 522 -7.69 6.58 -28.24
N GLN A 523 -6.66 6.23 -29.01
CA GLN A 523 -6.56 6.60 -30.41
C GLN A 523 -7.60 5.88 -31.30
N ASP A 524 -7.89 4.60 -31.04
CA ASP A 524 -8.95 3.85 -31.75
C ASP A 524 -10.33 4.47 -31.51
N VAL A 525 -10.66 4.80 -30.25
CA VAL A 525 -11.91 5.50 -29.93
C VAL A 525 -12.00 6.83 -30.63
N ARG A 526 -10.91 7.61 -30.64
CA ARG A 526 -10.83 8.86 -31.40
C ARG A 526 -11.16 8.63 -32.87
N LEU A 527 -10.55 7.63 -33.53
CA LEU A 527 -10.80 7.34 -34.94
C LEU A 527 -12.25 6.89 -35.20
N SER A 528 -12.87 6.19 -34.25
CA SER A 528 -14.26 5.76 -34.34
C SER A 528 -15.28 6.89 -34.09
N GLN A 529 -14.96 7.85 -33.21
CA GLN A 529 -15.82 8.99 -32.86
C GLN A 529 -15.62 10.21 -33.79
N ALA A 530 -14.43 10.40 -34.35
CA ALA A 530 -14.13 11.44 -35.34
C ALA A 530 -14.90 11.26 -36.66
N ALA A 531 -15.51 10.09 -36.90
CA ALA A 531 -16.47 9.90 -37.97
C ALA A 531 -17.81 10.64 -37.75
N LEU A 532 -18.02 11.26 -36.57
CA LEU A 532 -19.31 11.83 -36.13
C LEU A 532 -19.24 13.27 -35.55
N ALA A 533 -18.08 13.93 -35.44
CA ALA A 533 -17.99 15.29 -34.86
C ALA A 533 -16.84 16.16 -35.43
N ASP A 534 -17.11 17.47 -35.58
CA ASP A 534 -16.18 18.51 -36.05
C ASP A 534 -15.06 18.84 -35.02
N ASP A 535 -13.80 18.81 -35.49
CA ASP A 535 -12.55 19.49 -35.08
C ASP A 535 -12.14 19.75 -33.61
N ALA A 536 -12.94 19.43 -32.58
CA ALA A 536 -12.59 19.69 -31.17
C ALA A 536 -12.02 18.48 -30.40
N GLY A 537 -11.86 17.32 -31.05
CA GLY A 537 -11.65 16.02 -30.39
C GLY A 537 -10.20 15.54 -30.18
N GLU A 538 -9.20 16.09 -30.86
CA GLU A 538 -7.83 15.53 -30.82
C GLU A 538 -7.02 15.95 -29.58
N ALA A 539 -7.17 17.20 -29.15
CA ALA A 539 -6.51 17.72 -27.95
C ALA A 539 -7.03 17.03 -26.68
N SER A 540 -8.36 16.84 -26.55
CA SER A 540 -8.96 16.32 -25.32
C SER A 540 -8.57 14.88 -24.98
N VAL A 541 -8.40 13.99 -25.98
CA VAL A 541 -8.00 12.59 -25.76
C VAL A 541 -6.54 12.48 -25.33
N SER A 542 -5.66 13.24 -25.97
CA SER A 542 -4.22 13.24 -25.66
C SER A 542 -3.93 13.90 -24.31
N GLU A 543 -4.70 14.93 -23.95
CA GLU A 543 -4.69 15.56 -22.64
C GLU A 543 -5.16 14.60 -21.54
N ALA A 544 -6.24 13.85 -21.78
CA ALA A 544 -6.72 12.82 -20.86
C ALA A 544 -5.64 11.75 -20.59
N LEU A 545 -4.95 11.27 -21.63
CA LEU A 545 -3.84 10.31 -21.47
C LEU A 545 -2.70 10.88 -20.61
N ILE A 546 -2.35 12.15 -20.77
CA ILE A 546 -1.31 12.79 -19.94
C ILE A 546 -1.76 12.84 -18.49
N HIS A 547 -3.00 13.28 -18.22
CA HIS A 547 -3.54 13.29 -16.86
C HIS A 547 -3.52 11.91 -16.23
N ASP A 548 -3.95 10.88 -16.95
CA ASP A 548 -3.97 9.51 -16.42
C ASP A 548 -2.56 8.98 -16.13
N LYS A 549 -1.55 9.35 -16.93
CA LYS A 549 -0.13 9.04 -16.66
C LYS A 549 0.40 9.78 -15.44
N LEU A 550 0.05 11.06 -15.27
CA LEU A 550 0.42 11.85 -14.10
C LEU A 550 -0.19 11.24 -12.83
N ASP A 551 -1.49 10.92 -12.87
CA ASP A 551 -2.22 10.29 -11.77
C ASP A 551 -1.62 8.91 -11.43
N PHE A 552 -1.32 8.08 -12.44
CA PHE A 552 -0.69 6.78 -12.24
C PHE A 552 0.71 6.88 -11.61
N LEU A 553 1.53 7.83 -12.07
CA LEU A 553 2.88 8.06 -11.51
C LEU A 553 2.79 8.58 -10.07
N ALA A 554 1.89 9.53 -9.79
CA ALA A 554 1.66 10.08 -8.45
C ALA A 554 1.09 9.03 -7.46
N GLY A 555 0.26 8.11 -7.96
CA GLY A 555 -0.29 6.99 -7.19
C GLY A 555 0.61 5.74 -7.17
N TYR A 556 1.77 5.77 -7.85
CA TYR A 556 2.56 4.56 -8.09
C TYR A 556 3.02 3.82 -6.83
N PRO A 557 3.39 4.48 -5.70
CA PRO A 557 3.72 3.78 -4.46
C PRO A 557 2.59 2.86 -3.99
N VAL A 558 1.34 3.29 -4.13
CA VAL A 558 0.17 2.47 -3.80
C VAL A 558 -0.04 1.37 -4.84
N HIS A 559 0.01 1.71 -6.13
CA HIS A 559 -0.19 0.73 -7.21
C HIS A 559 0.87 -0.37 -7.27
N SER A 560 2.09 -0.10 -6.78
CA SER A 560 3.19 -1.06 -6.78
C SER A 560 3.23 -1.89 -5.49
N SER A 561 3.15 -1.27 -4.32
CA SER A 561 3.26 -1.95 -3.03
C SER A 561 2.00 -2.75 -2.65
N GLN A 562 0.81 -2.30 -3.07
CA GLN A 562 -0.46 -2.87 -2.63
C GLN A 562 -1.11 -3.81 -3.66
N ARG A 563 -0.38 -4.31 -4.67
CA ARG A 563 -0.93 -5.16 -5.76
C ARG A 563 -1.79 -6.32 -5.25
N GLY A 564 -1.32 -7.01 -4.22
CA GLY A 564 -2.00 -8.14 -3.58
C GLY A 564 -2.90 -7.76 -2.40
N LYS A 565 -3.01 -6.49 -2.03
CA LYS A 565 -3.76 -6.07 -0.84
C LYS A 565 -5.27 -6.14 -1.09
N GLY A 566 -5.96 -6.85 -0.23
CA GLY A 566 -7.42 -6.93 -0.18
C GLY A 566 -8.06 -5.84 0.66
N PHE A 567 -9.38 -5.88 0.75
CA PHE A 567 -10.20 -5.00 1.59
C PHE A 567 -9.89 -5.16 3.09
N ASP A 568 -9.90 -4.04 3.85
CA ASP A 568 -9.72 -3.98 5.31
C ASP A 568 -11.07 -3.90 6.04
N TYR A 569 -11.38 -4.90 6.89
CA TYR A 569 -12.65 -4.93 7.63
C TYR A 569 -12.85 -3.74 8.59
N PHE A 570 -11.77 -3.15 9.10
CA PHE A 570 -11.79 -2.09 10.11
C PHE A 570 -11.93 -0.68 9.50
N GLN A 571 -11.64 -0.50 8.22
CA GLN A 571 -11.80 0.80 7.56
C GLN A 571 -13.25 1.00 7.05
N PRO A 572 -13.86 2.18 7.26
CA PRO A 572 -15.17 2.51 6.70
C PRO A 572 -15.14 2.54 5.17
N SER A 573 -16.11 1.86 4.56
CA SER A 573 -16.50 2.05 3.16
C SER A 573 -17.32 3.35 3.10
N ASN A 574 -16.68 4.52 3.12
CA ASN A 574 -17.42 5.79 3.10
C ASN A 574 -17.69 6.19 1.64
N PRO A 575 -18.97 6.26 1.19
CA PRO A 575 -19.30 6.48 -0.22
C PRO A 575 -19.21 7.95 -0.68
N LYS A 576 -18.62 8.85 0.11
CA LYS A 576 -18.58 10.29 -0.18
C LYS A 576 -17.19 10.87 0.02
N GLU A 577 -16.34 10.74 -0.99
CA GLU A 577 -15.31 11.74 -1.28
C GLU A 577 -15.36 12.05 -2.77
N GLU A 578 -15.31 13.34 -3.08
CA GLU A 578 -15.78 13.94 -4.33
C GLU A 578 -14.85 13.66 -5.52
N PHE A 579 -13.69 13.01 -5.32
CA PHE A 579 -12.77 12.58 -6.38
C PHE A 579 -11.94 11.36 -5.91
N GLY A 580 -12.02 10.23 -6.63
CA GLY A 580 -11.17 9.04 -6.40
C GLY A 580 -11.91 7.78 -5.91
N TYR A 581 -11.41 6.60 -6.29
CA TYR A 581 -11.84 5.29 -5.75
C TYR A 581 -11.76 5.31 -4.21
N HIS A 582 -12.76 4.75 -3.52
CA HIS A 582 -12.78 4.67 -2.05
C HIS A 582 -11.43 4.17 -1.50
N ASP A 583 -10.97 4.74 -0.38
CA ASP A 583 -9.69 4.34 0.24
C ASP A 583 -9.61 2.83 0.53
N ASN A 584 -10.75 2.24 0.88
CA ASN A 584 -10.86 0.84 1.24
C ASN A 584 -11.40 -0.02 0.07
N VAL A 585 -10.65 -0.06 -1.03
CA VAL A 585 -10.78 -1.05 -2.10
C VAL A 585 -9.47 -1.78 -2.30
N SER A 586 -9.50 -2.96 -2.93
CA SER A 586 -8.28 -3.74 -3.16
C SER A 586 -7.26 -2.97 -4.01
N GLY A 587 -5.97 -3.19 -3.78
CA GLY A 587 -4.93 -2.52 -4.57
C GLY A 587 -4.93 -2.96 -6.04
N LEU A 588 -5.35 -4.20 -6.32
CA LEU A 588 -5.57 -4.68 -7.70
C LEU A 588 -6.67 -3.89 -8.41
N GLU A 589 -7.78 -3.59 -7.72
CA GLU A 589 -8.86 -2.76 -8.26
C GLU A 589 -8.37 -1.33 -8.57
N LYS A 590 -7.65 -0.69 -7.63
CA LYS A 590 -7.06 0.65 -7.86
C LYS A 590 -6.13 0.66 -9.07
N ARG A 591 -5.30 -0.36 -9.19
CA ARG A 591 -4.31 -0.47 -10.27
C ARG A 591 -4.95 -0.71 -11.63
N ILE A 592 -5.94 -1.61 -11.71
CA ILE A 592 -6.70 -1.85 -12.95
C ILE A 592 -7.47 -0.60 -13.35
N ALA A 593 -8.13 0.06 -12.40
CA ALA A 593 -8.82 1.32 -12.66
C ALA A 593 -7.87 2.37 -13.25
N ALA A 594 -6.68 2.53 -12.67
CA ALA A 594 -5.68 3.48 -13.17
C ALA A 594 -5.16 3.11 -14.57
N LYS A 595 -4.89 1.83 -14.86
CA LYS A 595 -4.46 1.38 -16.20
C LYS A 595 -5.53 1.51 -17.28
N LEU A 596 -6.80 1.48 -16.89
CA LEU A 596 -7.94 1.65 -17.78
C LEU A 596 -8.42 3.11 -17.86
N GLY A 597 -7.83 4.04 -17.11
CA GLY A 597 -8.32 5.42 -16.99
C GLY A 597 -9.75 5.51 -16.45
N ILE A 598 -10.12 4.64 -15.49
CA ILE A 598 -11.42 4.66 -14.82
C ILE A 598 -11.26 5.47 -13.54
N LYS A 599 -11.86 6.67 -13.49
CA LYS A 599 -11.78 7.57 -12.31
C LYS A 599 -13.01 7.48 -11.40
N LYS A 600 -14.14 7.04 -11.95
CA LYS A 600 -15.43 7.01 -11.25
C LYS A 600 -15.52 5.75 -10.37
N PRO A 601 -15.73 5.89 -9.04
CA PRO A 601 -16.01 4.76 -8.17
C PRO A 601 -17.31 4.05 -8.57
N GLY A 602 -17.37 2.74 -8.38
CA GLY A 602 -18.56 1.94 -8.69
C GLY A 602 -18.77 1.65 -10.19
N THR A 603 -17.80 1.98 -11.05
CA THR A 603 -17.81 1.53 -12.45
C THR A 603 -17.71 0.01 -12.56
N PHE A 604 -16.94 -0.61 -11.65
CA PHE A 604 -16.87 -2.06 -11.49
C PHE A 604 -16.52 -2.41 -10.03
N TYR A 605 -16.74 -3.67 -9.68
CA TYR A 605 -16.45 -4.21 -8.35
C TYR A 605 -15.64 -5.50 -8.45
N LEU A 606 -14.66 -5.67 -7.56
CA LEU A 606 -13.96 -6.93 -7.35
C LEU A 606 -14.62 -7.75 -6.23
N ILE A 607 -15.02 -8.98 -6.54
CA ILE A 607 -15.54 -9.94 -5.56
C ILE A 607 -14.46 -10.98 -5.25
N GLU A 608 -14.11 -11.09 -3.97
CA GLU A 608 -13.28 -12.16 -3.44
C GLU A 608 -14.15 -13.35 -3.01
N HIS A 609 -14.00 -14.49 -3.67
CA HIS A 609 -14.86 -15.64 -3.39
C HIS A 609 -14.64 -16.17 -1.97
N ILE A 610 -13.42 -16.11 -1.43
CA ILE A 610 -13.11 -16.54 -0.06
C ILE A 610 -13.92 -15.79 1.01
N LEU A 611 -14.41 -14.58 0.70
CA LEU A 611 -15.24 -13.79 1.62
C LEU A 611 -16.69 -14.27 1.62
N LEU A 612 -17.14 -14.99 0.59
CA LEU A 612 -18.48 -15.57 0.47
C LEU A 612 -18.59 -16.92 1.20
N ARG A 613 -17.51 -17.39 1.84
CA ARG A 613 -17.56 -18.61 2.64
C ARG A 613 -18.43 -18.40 3.89
N PRO A 614 -19.14 -19.42 4.36
CA PRO A 614 -19.81 -19.35 5.65
C PRO A 614 -18.83 -19.10 6.81
N PHE A 615 -19.32 -18.35 7.80
CA PHE A 615 -18.67 -18.11 9.08
C PHE A 615 -19.40 -18.83 10.22
N PRO A 616 -18.81 -18.93 11.43
CA PRO A 616 -19.47 -19.60 12.55
C PRO A 616 -20.85 -19.02 12.91
N ALA A 617 -21.05 -17.72 12.68
CA ALA A 617 -22.35 -17.06 12.86
C ALA A 617 -23.43 -17.59 11.90
N ASP A 618 -23.07 -18.00 10.68
CA ASP A 618 -24.01 -18.57 9.71
C ASP A 618 -24.46 -19.97 10.14
N GLU A 619 -23.53 -20.80 10.62
CA GLU A 619 -23.86 -22.11 11.19
C GLU A 619 -24.77 -21.96 12.42
N GLN A 620 -24.46 -21.02 13.32
CA GLN A 620 -25.31 -20.71 14.47
C GLN A 620 -26.71 -20.27 14.03
N ARG A 621 -26.82 -19.38 13.04
CA ARG A 621 -28.11 -18.90 12.52
C ARG A 621 -28.93 -20.05 11.91
N LEU A 622 -28.29 -20.94 11.15
CA LEU A 622 -28.95 -22.13 10.62
C LEU A 622 -29.45 -23.06 11.73
N GLN A 623 -28.63 -23.29 12.77
CA GLN A 623 -29.05 -24.08 13.93
C GLN A 623 -30.24 -23.43 14.66
N GLU A 624 -30.26 -22.11 14.80
CA GLU A 624 -31.38 -21.37 15.40
C GLU A 624 -32.67 -21.46 14.57
N LEU A 625 -32.58 -21.34 13.25
CA LEU A 625 -33.74 -21.49 12.35
C LEU A 625 -34.33 -22.91 12.36
N ARG A 626 -33.52 -23.91 12.72
CA ARG A 626 -33.93 -25.32 12.83
C ARG A 626 -34.46 -25.72 14.21
N LYS A 627 -34.31 -24.86 15.23
CA LYS A 627 -34.85 -25.14 16.56
C LYS A 627 -36.37 -25.17 16.53
N ASN A 628 -36.93 -26.08 17.32
CA ASN A 628 -38.36 -26.13 17.57
C ASN A 628 -38.80 -24.84 18.28
N ARG A 629 -39.71 -24.10 17.66
CA ARG A 629 -40.38 -22.92 18.20
C ARG A 629 -41.77 -23.33 18.70
N TYR A 630 -42.19 -22.73 19.81
CA TYR A 630 -43.48 -22.97 20.42
C TYR A 630 -44.33 -21.72 20.25
N CYS A 631 -45.59 -21.89 19.89
CA CYS A 631 -46.53 -20.78 19.77
C CYS A 631 -46.97 -20.32 21.18
N SER A 632 -47.29 -19.04 21.33
CA SER A 632 -47.92 -18.52 22.56
C SER A 632 -49.37 -19.01 22.69
N SER A 633 -50.07 -19.12 21.55
CA SER A 633 -51.37 -19.77 21.46
C SER A 633 -51.57 -20.37 20.06
N VAL A 634 -52.43 -21.38 19.99
CA VAL A 634 -52.86 -22.00 18.74
C VAL A 634 -54.38 -22.14 18.76
N SER A 635 -55.04 -21.71 17.69
CA SER A 635 -56.49 -21.82 17.55
C SER A 635 -56.85 -22.42 16.19
N TRP A 636 -57.79 -23.36 16.18
CA TRP A 636 -58.32 -23.94 14.95
C TRP A 636 -59.07 -22.90 14.11
N VAL A 637 -58.87 -22.94 12.79
CA VAL A 637 -59.52 -22.05 11.82
C VAL A 637 -60.47 -22.84 10.93
N SER A 638 -59.98 -23.93 10.34
CA SER A 638 -60.73 -24.86 9.49
C SER A 638 -60.02 -26.21 9.45
N ALA A 639 -60.61 -27.23 8.79
CA ALA A 639 -60.02 -28.57 8.72
C ALA A 639 -58.58 -28.54 8.18
N GLY A 640 -57.61 -28.97 9.01
CA GLY A 640 -56.19 -28.92 8.67
C GLY A 640 -55.53 -27.54 8.73
N CYS A 641 -56.22 -26.49 9.18
CA CYS A 641 -55.69 -25.13 9.26
C CYS A 641 -55.80 -24.55 10.69
N TYR A 642 -54.67 -24.08 11.21
CA TYR A 642 -54.55 -23.55 12.57
C TYR A 642 -53.87 -22.19 12.55
N MET A 643 -54.38 -21.23 13.31
CA MET A 643 -53.74 -19.95 13.54
C MET A 643 -52.80 -20.06 14.74
N CYS A 644 -51.54 -19.73 14.52
CA CYS A 644 -50.48 -19.69 15.52
C CYS A 644 -50.16 -18.24 15.87
N VAL A 645 -50.04 -17.93 17.16
CA VAL A 645 -49.61 -16.61 17.64
C VAL A 645 -48.20 -16.73 18.20
N LEU A 646 -47.25 -16.04 17.58
CA LEU A 646 -45.86 -15.93 18.03
C LEU A 646 -45.23 -14.66 17.44
N PRO A 647 -44.82 -13.69 18.27
CA PRO A 647 -44.06 -12.54 17.78
C PRO A 647 -42.71 -12.95 17.18
N ALA A 648 -42.24 -12.22 16.17
CA ALA A 648 -40.91 -12.41 15.56
C ALA A 648 -40.66 -13.85 15.06
N HIS A 649 -41.67 -14.42 14.39
CA HIS A 649 -41.59 -15.79 13.87
C HIS A 649 -40.73 -15.92 12.59
N ASP A 650 -40.31 -14.83 11.94
CA ASP A 650 -39.46 -14.82 10.73
C ASP A 650 -40.00 -15.69 9.56
N LEU A 651 -41.32 -15.74 9.38
CA LEU A 651 -41.99 -16.54 8.35
C LEU A 651 -42.57 -15.64 7.27
N GLN A 652 -42.73 -16.18 6.06
CA GLN A 652 -43.43 -15.56 4.93
C GLN A 652 -44.51 -16.51 4.40
N ASN A 653 -45.47 -15.96 3.66
CA ASN A 653 -46.50 -16.78 3.01
C ASN A 653 -45.84 -17.74 2.01
N GLY A 654 -46.16 -19.03 2.12
CA GLY A 654 -45.59 -20.10 1.29
C GLY A 654 -44.43 -20.87 1.92
N ASP A 655 -43.87 -20.39 3.03
CA ASP A 655 -42.81 -21.10 3.77
C ASP A 655 -43.27 -22.52 4.16
N GLN A 656 -42.35 -23.48 4.09
CA GLN A 656 -42.61 -24.87 4.46
C GLN A 656 -42.07 -25.15 5.86
N ILE A 657 -42.90 -25.71 6.72
CA ILE A 657 -42.58 -26.02 8.11
C ILE A 657 -42.87 -27.48 8.44
N VAL A 658 -42.25 -27.95 9.52
CA VAL A 658 -42.61 -29.20 10.19
C VAL A 658 -43.24 -28.85 11.52
N VAL A 659 -44.49 -29.26 11.71
CA VAL A 659 -45.22 -29.20 12.97
C VAL A 659 -44.93 -30.47 13.76
N ILE A 660 -44.61 -30.31 15.03
CA ILE A 660 -44.24 -31.38 15.94
C ILE A 660 -45.31 -31.46 17.01
N TYR A 661 -46.10 -32.53 16.97
CA TYR A 661 -47.16 -32.77 17.93
C TYR A 661 -46.99 -34.15 18.56
N LYS A 662 -46.84 -34.20 19.89
CA LYS A 662 -46.62 -35.45 20.66
C LYS A 662 -45.53 -36.36 20.07
N GLY A 663 -44.44 -35.76 19.57
CA GLY A 663 -43.30 -36.47 18.98
C GLY A 663 -43.49 -36.93 17.52
N LYS A 664 -44.61 -36.61 16.87
CA LYS A 664 -44.83 -36.83 15.44
C LYS A 664 -44.52 -35.56 14.64
N GLU A 665 -43.77 -35.72 13.56
CA GLU A 665 -43.48 -34.66 12.60
C GLU A 665 -44.54 -34.64 11.47
N ILE A 666 -45.11 -33.47 11.22
CA ILE A 666 -46.20 -33.23 10.28
C ILE A 666 -45.78 -32.08 9.35
N ALA A 667 -45.68 -32.33 8.05
CA ALA A 667 -45.38 -31.28 7.08
C ALA A 667 -46.56 -30.31 6.94
N ALA A 668 -46.28 -29.01 6.96
CA ALA A 668 -47.28 -27.95 6.80
C ALA A 668 -46.73 -26.75 6.03
N SER A 669 -47.62 -25.94 5.45
CA SER A 669 -47.29 -24.69 4.76
C SER A 669 -47.85 -23.49 5.49
N VAL A 670 -47.17 -22.35 5.41
CA VAL A 670 -47.55 -21.12 6.10
C VAL A 670 -48.38 -20.19 5.20
N SER A 671 -49.46 -19.62 5.74
CA SER A 671 -50.30 -18.61 5.08
C SER A 671 -50.76 -17.52 6.06
N ASP A 672 -51.40 -16.46 5.58
CA ASP A 672 -51.96 -15.36 6.38
C ASP A 672 -50.98 -14.81 7.43
N VAL A 673 -49.75 -14.53 7.00
CA VAL A 673 -48.68 -14.07 7.88
C VAL A 673 -48.83 -12.59 8.24
N PHE A 674 -48.78 -12.30 9.54
CA PHE A 674 -48.71 -10.97 10.15
C PHE A 674 -47.47 -10.86 11.05
N ALA A 675 -47.27 -9.74 11.75
CA ALA A 675 -46.09 -9.56 12.60
C ALA A 675 -46.04 -10.48 13.84
N ASP A 676 -47.20 -10.92 14.32
CA ASP A 676 -47.37 -11.65 15.58
C ASP A 676 -48.12 -12.98 15.44
N LYS A 677 -48.58 -13.32 14.23
CA LYS A 677 -49.39 -14.51 13.97
C LYS A 677 -49.33 -14.95 12.52
N PHE A 678 -49.61 -16.22 12.30
CA PHE A 678 -49.63 -16.85 10.98
C PHE A 678 -50.53 -18.09 11.02
N ASN A 679 -51.05 -18.49 9.87
CA ASN A 679 -51.76 -19.75 9.71
C ASN A 679 -50.82 -20.86 9.26
N ILE A 680 -51.04 -22.06 9.77
CA ILE A 680 -50.38 -23.30 9.34
C ILE A 680 -51.43 -24.20 8.70
N THR A 681 -51.15 -24.66 7.48
CA THR A 681 -52.00 -25.61 6.75
C THR A 681 -51.28 -26.94 6.63
N LEU A 682 -51.83 -27.99 7.21
CA LEU A 682 -51.24 -29.33 7.21
C LEU A 682 -51.34 -29.97 5.83
N SER A 683 -50.31 -30.73 5.45
CA SER A 683 -50.32 -31.51 4.20
C SER A 683 -51.41 -32.60 4.20
N GLN A 684 -51.81 -33.07 5.38
CA GLN A 684 -52.95 -33.96 5.59
C GLN A 684 -53.83 -33.41 6.73
N PRO A 685 -55.12 -33.13 6.49
CA PRO A 685 -55.95 -32.35 7.41
C PRO A 685 -56.28 -33.04 8.73
N ASP A 686 -56.27 -34.38 8.79
CA ASP A 686 -56.69 -35.17 9.95
C ASP A 686 -55.56 -35.49 10.96
N GLN A 687 -54.41 -34.82 10.85
CA GLN A 687 -53.22 -35.14 11.65
C GLN A 687 -53.14 -34.42 13.01
N LEU A 688 -53.95 -33.37 13.22
CA LEU A 688 -54.05 -32.64 14.49
C LEU A 688 -55.51 -32.51 14.95
N PRO A 689 -55.79 -32.52 16.27
CA PRO A 689 -57.14 -32.30 16.81
C PRO A 689 -57.53 -30.80 16.82
N GLU A 690 -58.83 -30.49 16.83
CA GLU A 690 -59.32 -29.10 16.83
C GLU A 690 -58.90 -28.27 18.05
N LYS A 691 -58.65 -28.92 19.20
CA LYS A 691 -58.21 -28.26 20.43
C LYS A 691 -56.81 -28.74 20.80
N ILE A 692 -55.85 -27.81 20.80
CA ILE A 692 -54.43 -28.06 21.06
C ILE A 692 -53.95 -27.05 22.09
N GLU A 693 -53.28 -27.53 23.14
CA GLU A 693 -52.57 -26.66 24.06
C GLU A 693 -51.25 -26.19 23.43
N ALA A 694 -50.92 -24.91 23.58
CA ALA A 694 -49.76 -24.29 22.94
C ALA A 694 -48.42 -24.98 23.29
N SER A 695 -48.34 -25.61 24.47
CA SER A 695 -47.18 -26.38 24.94
C SER A 695 -47.04 -27.76 24.29
N GLU A 696 -48.09 -28.30 23.66
CA GLU A 696 -48.07 -29.62 23.01
C GLU A 696 -47.64 -29.57 21.54
N ILE A 697 -47.58 -28.36 20.97
CA ILE A 697 -47.30 -28.13 19.56
C ILE A 697 -46.07 -27.24 19.42
N ALA A 698 -45.06 -27.77 18.73
CA ALA A 698 -43.94 -26.98 18.25
C ALA A 698 -43.94 -26.97 16.73
N TRP A 699 -43.17 -26.07 16.15
CA TRP A 699 -42.89 -26.07 14.74
C TRP A 699 -41.44 -25.69 14.49
N ARG A 700 -40.87 -26.14 13.38
CA ARG A 700 -39.57 -25.70 12.89
C ARG A 700 -39.64 -25.51 11.39
N ARG A 701 -38.78 -24.67 10.83
CA ARG A 701 -38.71 -24.51 9.38
C ARG A 701 -38.18 -25.79 8.73
N ALA A 702 -38.85 -26.25 7.67
CA ALA A 702 -38.48 -27.43 6.90
C ALA A 702 -37.78 -27.08 5.59
N ASP A 703 -37.92 -25.84 5.15
CA ASP A 703 -37.31 -25.26 3.96
C ASP A 703 -35.86 -24.79 4.17
N ILE A 704 -35.35 -24.80 5.40
CA ILE A 704 -33.97 -24.39 5.71
C ILE A 704 -33.00 -25.54 5.39
N GLN A 705 -32.56 -25.54 4.13
CA GLN A 705 -31.46 -26.39 3.65
C GLN A 705 -30.13 -25.83 4.15
N ALA A 706 -29.21 -26.70 4.59
CA ALA A 706 -27.81 -26.29 4.85
C ALA A 706 -26.99 -26.22 3.56
N THR A 707 -27.63 -26.41 2.40
CA THR A 707 -27.02 -26.22 1.09
C THR A 707 -26.58 -24.76 0.97
N ILE A 708 -25.27 -24.56 0.87
CA ILE A 708 -24.66 -23.24 0.70
C ILE A 708 -24.28 -22.97 -0.76
N PHE A 709 -24.12 -24.02 -1.57
CA PHE A 709 -23.79 -23.90 -2.99
C PHE A 709 -24.28 -25.12 -3.76
N ALA A 710 -24.94 -24.94 -4.90
CA ALA A 710 -25.37 -26.03 -5.78
C ALA A 710 -24.72 -25.87 -7.16
N PHE A 711 -24.07 -26.93 -7.66
CA PHE A 711 -23.40 -26.91 -8.96
C PHE A 711 -24.37 -27.34 -10.07
N THR A 712 -24.47 -26.53 -11.13
CA THR A 712 -25.39 -26.77 -12.25
C THR A 712 -24.86 -27.73 -13.32
N GLU A 713 -23.54 -27.95 -13.36
CA GLU A 713 -22.90 -28.89 -14.29
C GLU A 713 -22.76 -30.28 -13.64
N ASN A 714 -23.04 -31.35 -14.40
CA ASN A 714 -22.84 -32.72 -13.93
C ASN A 714 -21.39 -32.90 -13.49
N ALA A 715 -21.17 -33.24 -12.22
CA ALA A 715 -19.85 -33.53 -11.68
C ALA A 715 -19.16 -34.58 -12.57
N THR A 716 -18.07 -34.19 -13.23
CA THR A 716 -17.15 -35.17 -13.79
C THR A 716 -16.54 -35.92 -12.61
N GLU A 717 -16.54 -37.26 -12.67
CA GLU A 717 -16.10 -38.13 -11.58
C GLU A 717 -14.74 -37.65 -11.02
N ASN A 718 -14.67 -37.42 -9.70
CA ASN A 718 -13.50 -37.10 -8.89
C ASN A 718 -12.98 -35.65 -8.77
N LYS A 719 -13.76 -34.60 -9.06
CA LYS A 719 -13.36 -33.23 -8.69
C LYS A 719 -14.20 -32.66 -7.53
N GLN A 720 -13.59 -32.58 -6.34
CA GLN A 720 -14.14 -31.79 -5.24
C GLN A 720 -14.12 -30.31 -5.67
N ASN A 721 -15.30 -29.74 -5.92
CA ASN A 721 -15.41 -28.35 -6.39
C ASN A 721 -15.27 -27.39 -5.22
N ASP A 722 -14.17 -26.64 -5.21
CA ASP A 722 -13.89 -25.56 -4.26
C ASP A 722 -14.10 -24.21 -4.97
N PRO A 723 -15.23 -23.52 -4.73
CA PRO A 723 -15.54 -22.25 -5.36
C PRO A 723 -14.88 -21.04 -4.65
N TYR A 724 -14.18 -21.25 -3.53
CA TYR A 724 -13.71 -20.19 -2.64
C TYR A 724 -12.22 -19.89 -2.81
N SER A 725 -11.40 -20.94 -2.93
CA SER A 725 -9.94 -20.78 -2.99
C SER A 725 -9.49 -20.00 -4.23
N PHE A 726 -8.72 -18.93 -3.98
CA PHE A 726 -7.98 -18.17 -5.00
C PHE A 726 -8.83 -17.83 -6.24
N GLN A 727 -10.05 -17.35 -6.03
CA GLN A 727 -10.97 -16.98 -7.08
C GLN A 727 -11.49 -15.55 -6.90
N LEU A 728 -11.48 -14.80 -8.00
CA LEU A 728 -11.98 -13.43 -8.09
C LEU A 728 -13.00 -13.33 -9.22
N THR A 729 -14.03 -12.52 -9.01
CA THR A 729 -14.93 -12.08 -10.08
C THR A 729 -14.93 -10.57 -10.16
N PHE A 730 -14.59 -10.03 -11.33
CA PHE A 730 -14.80 -8.62 -11.65
C PHE A 730 -16.20 -8.45 -12.25
N VAL A 731 -17.00 -7.58 -11.65
CA VAL A 731 -18.35 -7.26 -12.12
C VAL A 731 -18.37 -5.84 -12.65
N PHE A 732 -18.60 -5.69 -13.95
CA PHE A 732 -18.67 -4.40 -14.65
C PHE A 732 -20.12 -4.09 -15.03
N GLY A 733 -20.53 -2.84 -14.90
CA GLY A 733 -21.82 -2.35 -15.38
C GLY A 733 -21.68 -1.82 -16.81
N THR A 734 -22.41 -2.40 -17.78
CA THR A 734 -22.24 -2.08 -19.21
C THR A 734 -22.51 -0.62 -19.58
N GLU A 735 -23.30 0.08 -18.76
CA GLU A 735 -23.70 1.48 -18.98
C GLU A 735 -22.98 2.46 -18.02
N LYS A 736 -22.12 1.97 -17.13
CA LYS A 736 -21.41 2.83 -16.16
C LYS A 736 -20.27 3.63 -16.81
N ASP A 737 -19.81 3.17 -17.97
CA ASP A 737 -18.79 3.80 -18.78
C ASP A 737 -19.15 3.59 -20.26
N GLU A 738 -19.25 4.67 -21.03
CA GLU A 738 -19.62 4.64 -22.45
C GLU A 738 -18.67 3.76 -23.28
N ARG A 739 -17.44 3.57 -22.80
CA ARG A 739 -16.41 2.76 -23.43
C ARG A 739 -16.75 1.26 -23.42
N PHE A 740 -17.60 0.79 -22.49
CA PHE A 740 -17.97 -0.63 -22.36
C PHE A 740 -18.93 -1.15 -23.43
N VAL A 741 -19.33 -0.31 -24.38
CA VAL A 741 -20.06 -0.76 -25.59
C VAL A 741 -19.08 -1.23 -26.69
N ASN A 742 -17.82 -0.79 -26.64
CA ASN A 742 -16.82 -1.08 -27.67
C ASN A 742 -16.15 -2.44 -27.42
N GLN A 743 -16.29 -3.38 -28.35
CA GLN A 743 -15.73 -4.74 -28.24
C GLN A 743 -14.19 -4.77 -28.11
N ASN A 744 -13.47 -3.87 -28.78
CA ASN A 744 -12.01 -3.77 -28.64
C ASN A 744 -11.64 -3.34 -27.22
N PHE A 745 -12.39 -2.40 -26.62
CA PHE A 745 -12.16 -2.01 -25.23
C PHE A 745 -12.43 -3.16 -24.27
N LEU A 746 -13.51 -3.93 -24.49
CA LEU A 746 -13.82 -5.09 -23.66
C LEU A 746 -12.70 -6.13 -23.68
N GLU A 747 -12.08 -6.39 -24.83
CA GLU A 747 -10.90 -7.26 -24.93
C GLU A 747 -9.65 -6.65 -24.26
N PHE A 748 -9.46 -5.33 -24.35
CA PHE A 748 -8.40 -4.63 -23.61
C PHE A 748 -8.59 -4.74 -22.09
N VAL A 749 -9.82 -4.56 -21.58
CA VAL A 749 -10.16 -4.77 -20.18
C VAL A 749 -9.86 -6.20 -19.76
N LYS A 750 -10.29 -7.21 -20.54
CA LYS A 750 -10.01 -8.63 -20.25
C LYS A 750 -8.51 -8.90 -20.20
N THR A 751 -7.74 -8.34 -21.12
CA THR A 751 -6.28 -8.52 -21.19
C THR A 751 -5.59 -7.86 -20.00
N THR A 752 -5.97 -6.62 -19.67
CA THR A 752 -5.45 -5.88 -18.52
C THR A 752 -5.74 -6.62 -17.22
N VAL A 753 -7.00 -7.03 -17.00
CA VAL A 753 -7.39 -7.80 -15.81
C VAL A 753 -6.56 -9.09 -15.69
N ARG A 754 -6.36 -9.83 -16.78
CA ARG A 754 -5.56 -11.06 -16.77
C ARG A 754 -4.08 -10.82 -16.49
N GLN A 755 -3.49 -9.78 -17.07
CA GLN A 755 -2.06 -9.47 -16.89
C GLN A 755 -1.75 -8.97 -15.47
N GLU A 756 -2.67 -8.21 -14.87
CA GLU A 756 -2.48 -7.61 -13.56
C GLU A 756 -2.87 -8.56 -12.40
N THR A 757 -3.68 -9.60 -12.67
CA THR A 757 -4.07 -10.58 -11.65
C THR A 757 -2.92 -11.55 -11.33
N PRO A 758 -2.61 -11.84 -10.05
CA PRO A 758 -1.61 -12.84 -9.68
C PRO A 758 -1.88 -14.22 -10.27
N ALA A 759 -0.82 -14.89 -10.75
CA ALA A 759 -0.93 -16.14 -11.52
C ALA A 759 -1.61 -17.32 -10.80
N HIS A 760 -1.60 -17.34 -9.46
CA HIS A 760 -2.25 -18.39 -8.67
C HIS A 760 -3.75 -18.13 -8.44
N ILE A 761 -4.25 -16.95 -8.82
CA ILE A 761 -5.65 -16.55 -8.67
C ILE A 761 -6.39 -16.74 -9.99
N THR A 762 -7.50 -17.46 -9.94
CA THR A 762 -8.42 -17.61 -11.07
C THR A 762 -9.34 -16.41 -11.13
N VAL A 763 -9.46 -15.81 -12.32
CA VAL A 763 -10.25 -14.59 -12.53
C VAL A 763 -11.42 -14.83 -13.48
N TYR A 764 -12.59 -14.34 -13.09
CA TYR A 764 -13.79 -14.27 -13.91
C TYR A 764 -14.18 -12.81 -14.14
N ILE A 765 -14.81 -12.55 -15.29
CA ILE A 765 -15.32 -11.23 -15.65
C ILE A 765 -16.80 -11.39 -15.99
N LYS A 766 -17.64 -10.56 -15.38
CA LYS A 766 -19.08 -10.50 -15.62
C LYS A 766 -19.47 -9.08 -16.01
N TRP A 767 -20.23 -8.97 -17.08
CA TRP A 767 -20.83 -7.73 -17.55
C TRP A 767 -22.31 -7.80 -17.23
N LEU A 768 -22.83 -6.83 -16.49
CA LEU A 768 -24.23 -6.75 -16.10
C LEU A 768 -24.88 -5.50 -16.72
N GLU A 769 -26.12 -5.67 -17.18
CA GLU A 769 -27.00 -4.57 -17.59
C GLU A 769 -27.36 -3.70 -16.38
N ASN A 770 -27.73 -2.44 -16.60
CA ASN A 770 -27.83 -1.45 -15.52
C ASN A 770 -28.78 -1.87 -14.38
N GLU A 771 -29.97 -2.38 -14.67
CA GLU A 771 -30.92 -2.84 -13.63
C GLU A 771 -30.34 -3.98 -12.78
N THR A 772 -29.67 -4.94 -13.41
CA THR A 772 -29.06 -6.07 -12.69
C THR A 772 -27.84 -5.61 -11.89
N PHE A 773 -27.05 -4.68 -12.44
CA PHE A 773 -25.90 -4.10 -11.78
C PHE A 773 -26.31 -3.30 -10.54
N GLU A 774 -27.35 -2.46 -10.61
CA GLU A 774 -27.85 -1.71 -9.46
C GLU A 774 -28.33 -2.62 -8.33
N ARG A 775 -29.04 -3.71 -8.66
CA ARG A 775 -29.44 -4.74 -7.68
C ARG A 775 -28.22 -5.42 -7.05
N PHE A 776 -27.20 -5.70 -7.85
CA PHE A 776 -25.94 -6.24 -7.36
C PHE A 776 -25.23 -5.25 -6.44
N GLU A 777 -25.12 -3.96 -6.80
CA GLU A 777 -24.50 -2.91 -5.99
C GLU A 777 -25.14 -2.81 -4.60
N GLN A 778 -26.47 -2.83 -4.54
CA GLN A 778 -27.22 -2.80 -3.28
C GLN A 778 -26.91 -4.03 -2.42
N ALA A 779 -26.97 -5.23 -3.00
CA ALA A 779 -26.68 -6.48 -2.29
C ALA A 779 -25.23 -6.54 -1.81
N TYR A 780 -24.28 -6.14 -2.66
CA TYR A 780 -22.85 -6.11 -2.34
C TYR A 780 -22.54 -5.11 -1.21
N SER A 781 -23.13 -3.92 -1.26
CA SER A 781 -22.98 -2.91 -0.20
C SER A 781 -23.51 -3.42 1.14
N SER A 782 -24.70 -4.04 1.16
CA SER A 782 -25.24 -4.66 2.39
C SER A 782 -24.35 -5.79 2.89
N PHE A 783 -23.89 -6.67 1.99
CA PHE A 783 -23.00 -7.77 2.34
C PHE A 783 -21.69 -7.29 2.99
N ILE A 784 -21.01 -6.31 2.39
CA ILE A 784 -19.76 -5.76 2.93
C ILE A 784 -20.00 -5.08 4.29
N GLN A 785 -21.12 -4.38 4.48
CA GLN A 785 -21.44 -3.77 5.77
C GLN A 785 -21.63 -4.81 6.88
N GLU A 786 -22.37 -5.89 6.61
CA GLU A 786 -22.57 -6.97 7.58
C GLU A 786 -21.29 -7.76 7.85
N LEU A 787 -20.51 -8.06 6.81
CA LEU A 787 -19.22 -8.75 6.95
C LEU A 787 -18.26 -7.97 7.85
N ARG A 788 -18.25 -6.63 7.73
CA ARG A 788 -17.43 -5.78 8.59
C ARG A 788 -17.91 -5.76 10.03
N LYS A 789 -19.23 -5.73 10.27
CA LYS A 789 -19.77 -5.83 11.63
C LYS A 789 -19.32 -7.15 12.26
N LEU A 790 -19.52 -8.26 11.54
CA LEU A 790 -19.13 -9.60 11.98
C LEU A 790 -17.63 -9.73 12.33
N LYS A 791 -16.75 -9.05 11.59
CA LYS A 791 -15.29 -9.11 11.82
C LYS A 791 -14.78 -8.11 12.86
N ASN A 792 -15.58 -7.08 13.18
CA ASN A 792 -15.24 -6.03 14.14
C ASN A 792 -15.74 -6.33 15.57
N GLU A 793 -16.80 -7.15 15.67
CA GLU A 793 -17.28 -7.79 16.90
C GLU A 793 -16.36 -8.93 17.34
#